data_AF-A0A1H7X015-F1
#
_entry.id   AF-A0A1H7X015-F1
#
_cell.length_a   1.000
_cell.length_b   1.000
_cell.length_c   1.000
_cell.angle_alpha   90.00
_cell.angle_beta   90.00
_cell.angle_gamma   90.00
#
_symmetry.space_group_name_H-M   'P 1'
#
loop_
_entity.id
_entity.type
_entity.pdbx_description
1 polymer ?
#
loop_
_entity_poly.entity_id
_entity_poly.type
_entity_poly.pdbx_seq_one_letter_code
_entity_poly.pdbx_strand_id
1 'polypeptide(L)'
;MDVKWRQVVEWLLDAGRVEWTIERPSPGSEPAPRELFISVGSRSEALPAHPRMLAWKLPQWTRRAVRSTTGTVLLSAEALDAFAQSLAAPGGEPGPVRLRVHVHTIDVVCASLLAAFRILHGTWPEAAGALAEYLGEWEQGHTETVGDYERALGTVFYAALNLWPSETACPTREVLELMARVLETVHQPSELAKLPEALIPGPLSRRLKADEFLYRAELSRAQLVQLDIPLGDVKDGPVRRVDALFLSSLQDVTVLRLLARNDTEHTQYGQGFDFMAVHIARPGQSKPWHAFSLNPERAGTLVNLAGALDELEGDRRPDGTPRARGARRFERQPNDYQDPWYSDGYASPLGRATMVAVPYSGTRLSRRELWEFLWSEFNVGRNVHVLQAHTLLGRPFLWRGPAPEAELKSRGFRRCDLSGRGAAFHPAVVNSFLGATEEADVLHYEKTAGPHTARVSVYPNRLVVVWVEWARQEAVSLYALAQEQAALVEGPAAWEFESLRGLSPWLAPLGPERWMVYGAYRISRGRSSMLDDSRAMQGLFHALASGTAPTLEKLPSEAAAEGRRVLRDSAGETEHWLTSTGGARLEFLIEEEARGPLACDRDFLLFLLTLGQRYSAFETSRRMAEVEQRYRTSRWQSLRPARSVRSDVMLFTNSLWHTRVSEDPDLNARYLAWHSLHGMQETVEAMRDQASELDQYKRDQFDRMVSILLFVFLPVSLACGFFSGAQFQDMSPSVGIPGTTTGWVIFLGYTAAFTVLVFGTVLLARMMNWRRR
;
A
#
# COMPACT_ATOMS: atom_id res chain seq x y z
N MET A 1 -20.01 48.04 11.17
CA MET A 1 -21.01 48.12 10.10
C MET A 1 -21.58 49.52 9.99
N ASP A 2 -20.88 50.27 9.15
CA ASP A 2 -21.24 51.56 8.59
C ASP A 2 -22.66 51.56 7.97
N VAL A 3 -23.24 52.75 7.89
CA VAL A 3 -24.58 53.03 7.39
C VAL A 3 -24.73 52.59 5.94
N LYS A 4 -23.72 52.79 5.08
CA LYS A 4 -23.81 52.40 3.65
C LYS A 4 -23.95 50.89 3.47
N TRP A 5 -23.16 50.11 4.20
CA TRP A 5 -23.22 48.65 4.15
C TRP A 5 -24.52 48.11 4.73
N ARG A 6 -25.02 48.71 5.82
CA ARG A 6 -26.34 48.37 6.36
C ARG A 6 -27.44 48.58 5.32
N GLN A 7 -27.43 49.70 4.60
CA GLN A 7 -28.41 49.97 3.54
C GLN A 7 -28.34 48.95 2.40
N VAL A 8 -27.14 48.51 2.01
CA VAL A 8 -26.96 47.46 0.99
C VAL A 8 -27.54 46.12 1.44
N VAL A 9 -27.23 45.68 2.66
CA VAL A 9 -27.74 44.42 3.21
C VAL A 9 -29.26 44.44 3.33
N GLU A 10 -29.85 45.52 3.87
CA GLU A 10 -31.31 45.65 3.94
C GLU A 10 -31.95 45.68 2.55
N TRP A 11 -31.32 46.34 1.56
CA TRP A 11 -31.84 46.38 0.19
C TRP A 11 -31.86 44.99 -0.47
N LEU A 12 -30.82 44.18 -0.27
CA LEU A 12 -30.73 42.82 -0.82
C LEU A 12 -31.69 41.82 -0.15
N LEU A 13 -32.06 42.07 1.10
CA LEU A 13 -33.00 41.23 1.88
C LEU A 13 -34.46 41.64 1.67
N ASP A 14 -34.73 42.86 1.20
CA ASP A 14 -36.10 43.37 0.97
C ASP A 14 -36.68 42.77 -0.32
N ALA A 15 -37.57 41.78 -0.17
CA ALA A 15 -38.25 41.12 -1.28
C ALA A 15 -39.12 42.07 -2.14
N GLY A 16 -39.50 43.24 -1.61
CA GLY A 16 -40.18 44.28 -2.38
C GLY A 16 -39.25 45.05 -3.31
N ARG A 17 -37.93 44.99 -3.07
CA ARG A 17 -36.91 45.69 -3.85
C ARG A 17 -36.07 44.75 -4.69
N VAL A 18 -35.77 43.55 -4.20
CA VAL A 18 -34.91 42.57 -4.85
C VAL A 18 -35.55 41.18 -4.82
N GLU A 19 -35.67 40.58 -6.00
CA GLU A 19 -36.13 39.20 -6.17
C GLU A 19 -34.92 38.32 -6.52
N TRP A 20 -34.60 37.35 -5.68
CA TRP A 20 -33.55 36.37 -5.98
C TRP A 20 -34.14 35.16 -6.72
N THR A 21 -33.46 34.70 -7.77
CA THR A 21 -33.79 33.44 -8.44
C THR A 21 -32.55 32.61 -8.70
N ILE A 22 -32.65 31.31 -8.38
CA ILE A 22 -31.64 30.29 -8.67
C ILE A 22 -31.96 29.50 -9.95
N GLU A 23 -33.03 29.87 -10.65
CA GLU A 23 -33.48 29.17 -11.85
C GLU A 23 -32.50 29.39 -13.00
N ARG A 24 -32.05 28.28 -13.59
CA ARG A 24 -31.04 28.31 -14.64
C ARG A 24 -31.60 28.95 -15.92
N PRO A 25 -30.92 29.97 -16.49
CA PRO A 25 -31.34 30.56 -17.75
C PRO A 25 -31.12 29.58 -18.92
N SER A 26 -32.06 29.56 -19.88
CA SER A 26 -31.92 28.80 -21.12
C SER A 26 -30.69 29.28 -21.92
N PRO A 27 -29.99 28.39 -22.65
CA PRO A 27 -28.86 28.80 -23.48
C PRO A 27 -29.23 29.92 -24.46
N GLY A 28 -28.45 31.00 -24.45
CA GLY A 28 -28.64 32.19 -25.28
C GLY A 28 -29.67 33.20 -24.77
N SER A 29 -30.34 32.94 -23.64
CA SER A 29 -31.25 33.93 -23.03
C SER A 29 -30.50 35.17 -22.53
N GLU A 30 -31.11 36.34 -22.73
CA GLU A 30 -30.58 37.62 -22.27
C GLU A 30 -31.37 38.15 -21.05
N PRO A 31 -30.73 38.91 -20.14
CA PRO A 31 -31.39 39.49 -18.97
C PRO A 31 -32.53 40.47 -19.34
N ALA A 32 -33.67 40.33 -18.67
CA ALA A 32 -34.81 41.25 -18.79
C ALA A 32 -34.47 42.69 -18.30
N PRO A 33 -35.28 43.73 -18.62
CA PRO A 33 -35.04 45.14 -18.25
C PRO A 33 -34.55 45.38 -16.82
N ARG A 34 -35.18 44.75 -15.82
CA ARG A 34 -34.84 44.86 -14.38
C ARG A 34 -34.11 43.63 -13.83
N GLU A 35 -33.43 42.86 -14.69
CA GLU A 35 -32.76 41.62 -14.30
C GLU A 35 -31.25 41.70 -14.52
N LEU A 36 -30.50 41.18 -13.55
CA LEU A 36 -29.06 40.97 -13.62
C LEU A 36 -28.76 39.47 -13.58
N PHE A 37 -27.93 39.00 -14.49
CA PHE A 37 -27.35 37.65 -14.44
C PHE A 37 -25.98 37.75 -13.78
N ILE A 38 -25.80 37.09 -12.64
CA ILE A 38 -24.54 37.08 -11.89
C ILE A 38 -23.98 35.65 -11.88
N SER A 39 -22.79 35.47 -12.44
CA SER A 39 -22.11 34.19 -12.67
C SER A 39 -22.91 33.17 -13.51
N VAL A 40 -23.92 33.63 -14.26
CA VAL A 40 -24.81 32.79 -15.07
C VAL A 40 -25.07 33.38 -16.45
N GLY A 41 -25.64 32.54 -17.32
CA GLY A 41 -25.92 32.86 -18.71
C GLY A 41 -24.90 32.24 -19.66
N SER A 42 -25.18 32.37 -20.95
CA SER A 42 -24.28 31.92 -22.01
C SER A 42 -24.39 32.91 -23.16
N ARG A 43 -23.27 33.28 -23.77
CA ARG A 43 -23.25 34.17 -24.92
C ARG A 43 -22.20 33.71 -25.92
N SER A 44 -22.53 33.84 -27.20
CA SER A 44 -21.59 33.54 -28.28
C SER A 44 -20.39 34.49 -28.22
N GLU A 45 -19.21 33.94 -28.47
CA GLU A 45 -17.94 34.68 -28.51
C GLU A 45 -17.91 35.78 -29.58
N ALA A 46 -18.73 35.64 -30.64
CA ALA A 46 -18.87 36.65 -31.70
C ALA A 46 -19.69 37.88 -31.26
N LEU A 47 -20.40 37.82 -30.13
CA LEU A 47 -21.24 38.90 -29.65
C LEU A 47 -20.50 39.74 -28.58
N PRO A 48 -20.75 41.06 -28.52
CA PRO A 48 -20.18 41.90 -27.47
C PRO A 48 -20.70 41.50 -26.08
N ALA A 49 -19.95 41.84 -25.04
CA ALA A 49 -20.39 41.64 -23.66
C ALA A 49 -21.72 42.36 -23.38
N HIS A 50 -22.67 41.68 -22.75
CA HIS A 50 -23.96 42.26 -22.39
C HIS A 50 -23.83 43.02 -21.05
N PRO A 51 -24.36 44.26 -20.93
CA PRO A 51 -24.14 45.13 -19.77
C PRO A 51 -24.69 44.57 -18.44
N ARG A 52 -25.64 43.63 -18.51
CA ARG A 52 -26.31 43.02 -17.34
C ARG A 52 -26.01 41.53 -17.18
N MET A 53 -25.09 40.99 -17.98
CA MET A 53 -24.65 39.58 -17.89
C MET A 53 -23.21 39.54 -17.37
N LEU A 54 -23.10 39.47 -16.05
CA LEU A 54 -21.88 39.62 -15.27
C LEU A 54 -21.39 38.23 -14.88
N ALA A 55 -20.57 37.60 -15.73
CA ALA A 55 -20.01 36.28 -15.46
C ALA A 55 -18.66 36.11 -16.16
N TRP A 56 -17.59 35.84 -15.39
CA TRP A 56 -16.23 35.77 -15.93
C TRP A 56 -15.98 34.58 -16.87
N LYS A 57 -16.76 33.50 -16.70
CA LYS A 57 -16.71 32.28 -17.52
C LYS A 57 -17.26 32.48 -18.94
N LEU A 58 -17.79 33.66 -19.27
CA LEU A 58 -18.21 33.95 -20.64
C LEU A 58 -16.99 34.27 -21.51
N PRO A 59 -16.95 33.78 -22.77
CA PRO A 59 -15.78 33.96 -23.66
C PRO A 59 -15.28 35.40 -23.77
N GLN A 60 -16.20 36.37 -23.83
CA GLN A 60 -15.88 37.79 -23.91
C GLN A 60 -15.12 38.36 -22.70
N TRP A 61 -15.33 37.80 -21.50
CA TRP A 61 -14.67 38.25 -20.26
C TRP A 61 -13.36 37.50 -20.05
N THR A 62 -13.32 36.21 -20.39
CA THR A 62 -12.09 35.40 -20.35
C THR A 62 -11.00 35.97 -21.25
N ARG A 63 -11.34 36.44 -22.47
CA ARG A 63 -10.39 37.13 -23.37
C ARG A 63 -9.81 38.42 -22.79
N ARG A 64 -10.51 39.06 -21.86
CA ARG A 64 -10.05 40.26 -21.14
C ARG A 64 -9.26 39.91 -19.87
N ALA A 65 -8.85 38.64 -19.73
CA ALA A 65 -8.14 38.12 -18.57
C ALA A 65 -8.89 38.30 -17.23
N VAL A 66 -10.22 38.39 -17.26
CA VAL A 66 -11.03 38.46 -16.04
C VAL A 66 -11.11 37.07 -15.40
N ARG A 67 -10.75 36.99 -14.12
CA ARG A 67 -10.62 35.72 -13.37
C ARG A 67 -11.76 35.42 -12.40
N SER A 68 -12.65 36.39 -12.14
CA SER A 68 -13.78 36.26 -11.21
C SER A 68 -14.97 37.13 -11.64
N THR A 69 -16.19 36.73 -11.24
CA THR A 69 -17.43 37.47 -11.50
C THR A 69 -17.40 38.83 -10.81
N THR A 70 -16.82 38.87 -9.62
CA THR A 70 -16.52 40.11 -8.90
C THR A 70 -15.66 41.05 -9.75
N GLY A 71 -14.61 40.54 -10.40
CA GLY A 71 -13.83 41.32 -11.37
C GLY A 71 -14.67 41.84 -12.54
N THR A 72 -15.59 41.03 -13.05
CA THR A 72 -16.56 41.46 -14.09
C THR A 72 -17.44 42.61 -13.60
N VAL A 73 -17.94 42.55 -12.36
CA VAL A 73 -18.78 43.60 -11.76
C VAL A 73 -18.02 44.92 -11.68
N LEU A 74 -16.77 44.91 -11.22
CA LEU A 74 -15.95 46.12 -11.09
C LEU A 74 -15.66 46.79 -12.44
N LEU A 75 -15.47 46.00 -13.49
CA LEU A 75 -15.29 46.49 -14.86
C LEU A 75 -16.59 46.99 -15.50
N SER A 76 -17.74 46.77 -14.85
CA SER A 76 -19.08 47.09 -15.38
C SER A 76 -19.69 48.33 -14.70
N ALA A 77 -18.87 49.21 -14.12
CA ALA A 77 -19.33 50.39 -13.38
C ALA A 77 -20.31 51.26 -14.18
N GLU A 78 -19.96 51.63 -15.42
CA GLU A 78 -20.82 52.46 -16.29
C GLU A 78 -22.15 51.78 -16.61
N ALA A 79 -22.13 50.47 -16.85
CA ALA A 79 -23.32 49.68 -17.12
C ALA A 79 -24.25 49.60 -15.91
N LEU A 80 -23.69 49.48 -14.70
CA LEU A 80 -24.43 49.47 -13.45
C LEU A 80 -24.99 50.84 -13.09
N ASP A 81 -24.27 51.93 -13.37
CA ASP A 81 -24.78 53.29 -13.18
C ASP A 81 -25.94 53.59 -14.12
N ALA A 82 -25.82 53.21 -15.40
CA ALA A 82 -26.90 53.32 -16.37
C ALA A 82 -28.11 52.47 -15.97
N PHE A 83 -27.87 51.27 -15.45
CA PHE A 83 -28.92 50.42 -14.88
C PHE A 83 -29.61 51.11 -13.69
N ALA A 84 -28.85 51.65 -12.73
CA ALA A 84 -29.40 52.37 -11.57
C ALA A 84 -30.27 53.57 -11.99
N GLN A 85 -29.82 54.36 -12.98
CA GLN A 85 -30.59 55.47 -13.54
C GLN A 85 -31.90 54.99 -14.19
N SER A 86 -31.87 53.85 -14.89
CA SER A 86 -33.08 53.27 -15.50
C SER A 86 -34.11 52.81 -14.45
N LEU A 87 -33.65 52.40 -13.26
CA LEU A 87 -34.55 52.01 -12.16
C LEU A 87 -35.25 53.23 -11.53
N ALA A 88 -34.63 54.41 -11.59
CA ALA A 88 -35.13 55.66 -11.02
C ALA A 88 -35.94 56.53 -12.01
N ALA A 89 -35.98 56.15 -13.29
CA ALA A 89 -36.63 56.96 -14.33
C ALA A 89 -38.17 57.03 -14.16
N PRO A 90 -38.77 58.24 -14.23
CA PRO A 90 -40.23 58.40 -14.15
C PRO A 90 -40.89 57.75 -15.38
N GLY A 91 -41.63 56.65 -15.16
CA GLY A 91 -42.27 55.84 -16.20
C GLY A 91 -41.70 54.44 -16.40
N GLY A 92 -40.68 54.03 -15.63
CA GLY A 92 -40.17 52.65 -15.65
C GLY A 92 -41.18 51.63 -15.10
N GLU A 93 -41.11 50.38 -15.57
CA GLU A 93 -41.95 49.30 -15.04
C GLU A 93 -41.79 49.17 -13.51
N PRO A 94 -42.89 49.21 -12.73
CA PRO A 94 -42.84 49.01 -11.29
C PRO A 94 -42.52 47.53 -10.98
N GLY A 95 -41.55 47.29 -10.11
CA GLY A 95 -41.22 45.93 -9.66
C GLY A 95 -39.84 45.80 -9.01
N PRO A 96 -39.54 44.68 -8.35
CA PRO A 96 -38.22 44.42 -7.78
C PRO A 96 -37.15 44.25 -8.87
N VAL A 97 -35.89 44.47 -8.51
CA VAL A 97 -34.74 44.07 -9.32
C VAL A 97 -34.55 42.56 -9.17
N ARG A 98 -34.52 41.83 -10.28
CA ARG A 98 -34.31 40.39 -10.25
C ARG A 98 -32.82 40.06 -10.33
N LEU A 99 -32.29 39.37 -9.33
CA LEU A 99 -30.94 38.81 -9.32
C LEU A 99 -31.01 37.32 -9.65
N ARG A 100 -30.57 36.95 -10.85
CA ARG A 100 -30.47 35.55 -11.27
C ARG A 100 -29.06 35.04 -11.03
N VAL A 101 -28.95 33.99 -10.22
CA VAL A 101 -27.70 33.31 -9.84
C VAL A 101 -27.85 31.81 -10.03
N HIS A 102 -26.76 31.04 -10.08
CA HIS A 102 -26.83 29.57 -10.11
C HIS A 102 -26.69 28.97 -8.71
N VAL A 103 -25.68 29.45 -7.98
CA VAL A 103 -25.30 29.03 -6.62
C VAL A 103 -24.68 30.23 -5.91
N HIS A 104 -24.84 30.29 -4.59
CA HIS A 104 -24.19 31.29 -3.74
C HIS A 104 -22.71 30.91 -3.49
N THR A 105 -21.85 31.03 -4.50
CA THR A 105 -20.41 30.98 -4.25
C THR A 105 -19.95 32.28 -3.60
N ILE A 106 -18.74 32.27 -3.02
CA ILE A 106 -18.16 33.48 -2.44
C ILE A 106 -18.09 34.60 -3.48
N ASP A 107 -17.69 34.27 -4.71
CA ASP A 107 -17.62 35.20 -5.83
C ASP A 107 -18.99 35.79 -6.19
N VAL A 108 -20.05 34.98 -6.20
CA VAL A 108 -21.42 35.45 -6.48
C VAL A 108 -21.92 36.39 -5.39
N VAL A 109 -21.74 36.06 -4.11
CA VAL A 109 -22.22 36.89 -3.00
C VAL A 109 -21.48 38.23 -2.96
N CYS A 110 -20.15 38.21 -3.14
CA CYS A 110 -19.33 39.41 -3.25
C CYS A 110 -19.72 40.27 -4.47
N ALA A 111 -19.92 39.65 -5.64
CA ALA A 111 -20.38 40.33 -6.84
C ALA A 111 -21.74 41.02 -6.63
N SER A 112 -22.69 40.34 -5.98
CA SER A 112 -24.01 40.90 -5.66
C SER A 112 -23.93 42.07 -4.67
N LEU A 113 -23.13 41.95 -3.61
CA LEU A 113 -22.91 43.03 -2.64
C LEU A 113 -22.30 44.27 -3.30
N LEU A 114 -21.29 44.08 -4.15
CA LEU A 114 -20.65 45.19 -4.86
C LEU A 114 -21.58 45.81 -5.90
N ALA A 115 -22.31 45.00 -6.68
CA ALA A 115 -23.29 45.52 -7.63
C ALA A 115 -24.37 46.36 -6.92
N ALA A 116 -24.91 45.87 -5.80
CA ALA A 116 -25.87 46.60 -4.98
C ALA A 116 -25.27 47.88 -4.39
N PHE A 117 -24.03 47.83 -3.89
CA PHE A 117 -23.33 49.01 -3.38
C PHE A 117 -23.17 50.07 -4.48
N ARG A 118 -22.78 49.68 -5.70
CA ARG A 118 -22.66 50.60 -6.84
C ARG A 118 -24.00 51.19 -7.24
N ILE A 119 -25.05 50.37 -7.33
CA ILE A 119 -26.40 50.82 -7.70
C ILE A 119 -26.94 51.86 -6.71
N LEU A 120 -26.69 51.67 -5.40
CA LEU A 120 -27.20 52.56 -4.35
C LEU A 120 -26.34 53.81 -4.15
N HIS A 121 -25.02 53.70 -4.29
CA HIS A 121 -24.07 54.74 -3.86
C HIS A 121 -23.20 55.32 -4.97
N GLY A 122 -23.27 54.80 -6.20
CA GLY A 122 -22.52 55.29 -7.37
C GLY A 122 -20.99 55.23 -7.24
N THR A 123 -20.47 54.51 -6.24
CA THR A 123 -19.04 54.42 -5.91
C THR A 123 -18.67 52.98 -5.56
N TRP A 124 -17.37 52.66 -5.53
CA TRP A 124 -16.88 51.37 -5.03
C TRP A 124 -16.33 51.54 -3.61
N PRO A 125 -16.47 50.53 -2.72
CA PRO A 125 -15.77 50.52 -1.44
C PRO A 125 -14.26 50.35 -1.64
N GLU A 126 -13.45 50.83 -0.71
CA GLU A 126 -11.97 50.77 -0.79
C GLU A 126 -11.44 49.33 -0.95
N ALA A 127 -12.07 48.37 -0.27
CA ALA A 127 -11.73 46.95 -0.32
C ALA A 127 -11.96 46.25 -1.67
N ALA A 128 -12.69 46.88 -2.61
CA ALA A 128 -13.17 46.23 -3.83
C ALA A 128 -12.03 45.64 -4.68
N GLY A 129 -10.92 46.37 -4.83
CA GLY A 129 -9.76 45.91 -5.62
C GLY A 129 -9.10 44.68 -5.02
N ALA A 130 -8.79 44.73 -3.72
CA ALA A 130 -8.20 43.61 -2.99
C ALA A 130 -9.08 42.35 -3.01
N LEU A 131 -10.40 42.53 -2.90
CA LEU A 131 -11.35 41.44 -3.00
C LEU A 131 -11.36 40.79 -4.39
N ALA A 132 -11.35 41.59 -5.46
CA ALA A 132 -11.37 41.06 -6.82
C ALA A 132 -10.10 40.26 -7.14
N GLU A 133 -8.95 40.68 -6.61
CA GLU A 133 -7.69 39.94 -6.71
C GLU A 133 -7.78 38.62 -5.95
N TYR A 134 -8.15 38.64 -4.66
CA TYR A 134 -8.30 37.43 -3.84
C TYR A 134 -9.28 36.42 -4.46
N LEU A 135 -10.45 36.88 -4.90
CA LEU A 135 -11.45 36.03 -5.54
C LEU A 135 -11.01 35.54 -6.91
N GLY A 136 -10.19 36.31 -7.62
CA GLY A 136 -9.53 35.85 -8.84
C GLY A 136 -8.68 34.62 -8.56
N GLU A 137 -7.80 34.69 -7.57
CA GLU A 137 -6.93 33.57 -7.18
C GLU A 137 -7.73 32.38 -6.61
N TRP A 138 -8.77 32.64 -5.80
CA TRP A 138 -9.69 31.61 -5.30
C TRP A 138 -10.40 30.87 -6.43
N GLU A 139 -10.96 31.59 -7.40
CA GLU A 139 -11.65 31.01 -8.56
C GLU A 139 -10.69 30.34 -9.57
N GLN A 140 -9.38 30.61 -9.49
CA GLN A 140 -8.36 29.82 -10.20
C GLN A 140 -7.90 28.59 -9.41
N GLY A 141 -8.30 28.46 -8.14
CA GLY A 141 -7.94 27.33 -7.28
C GLY A 141 -6.51 27.40 -6.76
N HIS A 142 -5.93 28.61 -6.66
CA HIS A 142 -4.61 28.88 -6.08
C HIS A 142 -4.70 28.86 -4.55
N THR A 143 -4.62 27.66 -3.99
CA THR A 143 -4.88 27.38 -2.56
C THR A 143 -3.78 27.84 -1.59
N GLU A 144 -2.61 28.15 -2.12
CA GLU A 144 -1.43 28.67 -1.44
C GLU A 144 -1.54 30.19 -1.18
N THR A 145 -2.22 30.92 -2.06
CA THR A 145 -2.41 32.38 -1.95
C THR A 145 -3.67 32.74 -1.17
N VAL A 146 -4.62 31.81 -1.04
CA VAL A 146 -5.91 32.05 -0.36
C VAL A 146 -5.85 31.98 1.16
N GLY A 147 -4.71 31.53 1.74
CA GLY A 147 -4.37 31.70 3.15
C GLY A 147 -4.71 30.55 4.10
N ASP A 148 -4.53 30.81 5.40
CA ASP A 148 -4.67 29.82 6.48
C ASP A 148 -6.11 29.26 6.54
N TYR A 149 -6.30 27.94 6.51
CA TYR A 149 -7.64 27.34 6.42
C TYR A 149 -8.63 27.83 7.49
N GLU A 150 -8.18 28.03 8.73
CA GLU A 150 -9.06 28.51 9.82
C GLU A 150 -9.47 29.98 9.70
N ARG A 151 -8.79 30.77 8.86
CA ARG A 151 -8.90 32.24 8.85
C ARG A 151 -9.04 32.87 7.46
N ALA A 152 -8.86 32.10 6.40
CA ALA A 152 -9.07 32.55 5.03
C ALA A 152 -10.54 32.95 4.80
N LEU A 153 -10.78 34.02 4.04
CA LEU A 153 -12.14 34.47 3.74
C LEU A 153 -12.97 33.39 3.06
N GLY A 154 -12.40 32.69 2.08
CA GLY A 154 -13.10 31.63 1.36
C GLY A 154 -13.58 30.52 2.30
N THR A 155 -12.71 30.01 3.17
CA THR A 155 -13.07 28.94 4.12
C THR A 155 -14.09 29.40 5.15
N VAL A 156 -13.91 30.60 5.70
CA VAL A 156 -14.87 31.22 6.64
C VAL A 156 -16.24 31.39 5.98
N PHE A 157 -16.30 31.82 4.72
CA PHE A 157 -17.53 31.96 3.97
C PHE A 157 -18.24 30.62 3.73
N TYR A 158 -17.54 29.59 3.26
CA TYR A 158 -18.16 28.29 3.01
C TYR A 158 -18.58 27.58 4.31
N ALA A 159 -17.85 27.78 5.41
CA ALA A 159 -18.30 27.36 6.73
C ALA A 159 -19.57 28.11 7.16
N ALA A 160 -19.67 29.41 6.86
CA ALA A 160 -20.85 30.23 7.14
C ALA A 160 -22.09 29.78 6.36
N LEU A 161 -21.95 29.48 5.07
CA LEU A 161 -23.06 28.95 4.26
C LEU A 161 -23.59 27.62 4.79
N ASN A 162 -22.71 26.74 5.26
CA ASN A 162 -23.12 25.45 5.81
C ASN A 162 -23.76 25.60 7.20
N LEU A 163 -23.33 26.58 8.00
CA LEU A 163 -23.88 26.83 9.33
C LEU A 163 -25.23 27.56 9.26
N TRP A 164 -25.37 28.50 8.31
CA TRP A 164 -26.57 29.31 8.09
C TRP A 164 -27.07 29.11 6.65
N PRO A 165 -27.55 27.91 6.32
CA PRO A 165 -28.07 27.62 4.99
C PRO A 165 -29.31 28.48 4.72
N SER A 166 -29.45 28.92 3.47
CA SER A 166 -30.67 29.62 3.06
C SER A 166 -31.78 28.63 2.72
N GLU A 167 -32.99 28.93 3.19
CA GLU A 167 -34.23 28.25 2.78
C GLU A 167 -34.82 28.84 1.48
N THR A 168 -34.27 29.96 1.01
CA THR A 168 -34.72 30.69 -0.19
C THR A 168 -33.59 30.83 -1.22
N ALA A 169 -33.85 31.50 -2.33
CA ALA A 169 -32.81 31.88 -3.30
C ALA A 169 -31.91 33.04 -2.82
N CYS A 170 -32.14 33.62 -1.64
CA CYS A 170 -31.37 34.74 -1.09
C CYS A 170 -30.38 34.26 0.00
N PRO A 171 -29.11 34.70 0.04
CA PRO A 171 -28.23 34.40 1.18
C PRO A 171 -28.80 34.92 2.51
N THR A 172 -28.52 34.21 3.62
CA THR A 172 -28.98 34.61 4.95
C THR A 172 -28.36 35.95 5.39
N ARG A 173 -29.05 36.65 6.29
CA ARG A 173 -28.59 37.94 6.83
C ARG A 173 -27.20 37.81 7.46
N GLU A 174 -26.95 36.73 8.19
CA GLU A 174 -25.68 36.43 8.84
C GLU A 174 -24.53 36.37 7.82
N VAL A 175 -24.76 35.74 6.67
CA VAL A 175 -23.76 35.63 5.59
C VAL A 175 -23.52 37.01 4.93
N LEU A 176 -24.59 37.74 4.62
CA LEU A 176 -24.46 39.08 4.01
C LEU A 176 -23.77 40.08 4.95
N GLU A 177 -24.11 40.08 6.23
CA GLU A 177 -23.47 40.95 7.23
C GLU A 177 -22.00 40.57 7.47
N LEU A 178 -21.68 39.27 7.50
CA LEU A 178 -20.29 38.81 7.59
C LEU A 178 -19.46 39.36 6.43
N MET A 179 -19.93 39.18 5.19
CA MET A 179 -19.23 39.64 4.00
C MET A 179 -19.15 41.17 3.94
N ALA A 180 -20.22 41.89 4.32
CA ALA A 180 -20.21 43.34 4.39
C ALA A 180 -19.21 43.87 5.43
N ARG A 181 -19.09 43.23 6.60
CA ARG A 181 -18.08 43.60 7.62
C ARG A 181 -16.65 43.33 7.15
N VAL A 182 -16.42 42.24 6.42
CA VAL A 182 -15.12 41.98 5.79
C VAL A 182 -14.78 43.10 4.82
N LEU A 183 -15.72 43.48 3.94
CA LEU A 183 -15.56 44.56 2.97
C LEU A 183 -15.42 45.96 3.58
N GLU A 184 -15.88 46.16 4.80
CA GLU A 184 -15.71 47.39 5.58
C GLU A 184 -14.32 47.46 6.24
N THR A 185 -13.74 46.32 6.60
CA THR A 185 -12.59 46.26 7.52
C THR A 185 -11.29 45.92 6.81
N VAL A 186 -11.35 45.13 5.74
CA VAL A 186 -10.17 44.57 5.06
C VAL A 186 -9.82 45.36 3.81
N HIS A 187 -8.57 45.78 3.69
CA HIS A 187 -8.11 46.68 2.62
C HIS A 187 -7.02 46.06 1.76
N GLN A 188 -6.41 44.94 2.20
CA GLN A 188 -5.33 44.27 1.49
C GLN A 188 -5.64 42.78 1.22
N PRO A 189 -5.13 42.18 0.12
CA PRO A 189 -5.33 40.76 -0.16
C PRO A 189 -4.81 39.83 0.95
N SER A 190 -3.69 40.18 1.59
CA SER A 190 -3.08 39.41 2.68
C SER A 190 -3.99 39.29 3.92
N GLU A 191 -4.80 40.31 4.19
CA GLU A 191 -5.78 40.31 5.28
C GLU A 191 -6.98 39.41 4.97
N LEU A 192 -7.33 39.21 3.69
CA LEU A 192 -8.36 38.26 3.25
C LEU A 192 -7.88 36.81 3.34
N ALA A 193 -6.57 36.59 3.17
CA ALA A 193 -5.93 35.30 3.41
C ALA A 193 -5.85 34.94 4.91
N LYS A 194 -5.87 35.94 5.80
CA LYS A 194 -5.82 35.73 7.25
C LYS A 194 -6.68 36.74 8.00
N LEU A 195 -7.99 36.51 7.97
CA LEU A 195 -8.95 37.41 8.62
C LEU A 195 -8.65 37.57 10.12
N PRO A 196 -8.81 38.77 10.69
CA PRO A 196 -8.77 38.97 12.13
C PRO A 196 -9.77 38.06 12.85
N GLU A 197 -9.36 37.43 13.96
CA GLU A 197 -10.23 36.52 14.74
C GLU A 197 -11.52 37.20 15.20
N ALA A 198 -11.48 38.51 15.47
CA ALA A 198 -12.64 39.30 15.84
C ALA A 198 -13.75 39.35 14.75
N LEU A 199 -13.40 39.11 13.48
CA LEU A 199 -14.35 39.03 12.37
C LEU A 199 -14.91 37.63 12.16
N ILE A 200 -14.40 36.61 12.86
CA ILE A 200 -14.80 35.21 12.71
C ILE A 200 -15.70 34.81 13.89
N PRO A 201 -17.01 34.65 13.68
CA PRO A 201 -17.93 34.17 14.71
C PRO A 201 -17.46 32.86 15.37
N GLY A 202 -17.60 32.78 16.70
CA GLY A 202 -17.17 31.61 17.48
C GLY A 202 -17.72 30.24 17.01
N PRO A 203 -18.98 30.14 16.54
CA PRO A 203 -19.49 28.92 15.90
C PRO A 203 -18.71 28.50 14.64
N LEU A 204 -18.31 29.46 13.79
CA LEU A 204 -17.52 29.18 12.58
C LEU A 204 -16.10 28.74 12.93
N SER A 205 -15.45 29.44 13.86
CA SER A 205 -14.11 29.05 14.32
C SER A 205 -14.08 27.61 14.85
N ARG A 206 -15.09 27.21 15.65
CA ARG A 206 -15.22 25.83 16.13
C ARG A 206 -15.44 24.83 15.00
N ARG A 207 -16.22 25.20 13.97
CA ARG A 207 -16.47 24.34 12.81
C ARG A 207 -15.20 24.12 11.99
N LEU A 208 -14.46 25.19 11.68
CA LEU A 208 -13.20 25.13 10.92
C LEU A 208 -12.16 24.27 11.64
N LYS A 209 -12.02 24.44 12.96
CA LYS A 209 -11.18 23.57 13.80
C LYS A 209 -11.58 22.09 13.73
N ALA A 210 -12.88 21.82 13.76
CA ALA A 210 -13.40 20.45 13.65
C ALA A 210 -13.09 19.82 12.28
N ASP A 211 -13.15 20.61 11.19
CA ASP A 211 -12.80 20.17 9.85
C ASP A 211 -11.31 19.79 9.74
N GLU A 212 -10.41 20.50 10.41
CA GLU A 212 -8.99 20.16 10.49
C GLU A 212 -8.74 18.87 11.30
N PHE A 213 -9.39 18.71 12.46
CA PHE A 213 -9.29 17.47 13.23
C PHE A 213 -9.81 16.26 12.44
N LEU A 214 -10.90 16.44 11.68
CA LEU A 214 -11.43 15.40 10.81
C LEU A 214 -10.43 15.04 9.70
N TYR A 215 -9.81 16.03 9.07
CA TYR A 215 -8.77 15.80 8.06
C TYR A 215 -7.61 14.98 8.61
N ARG A 216 -7.09 15.30 9.80
CA ARG A 216 -6.03 14.52 10.46
C ARG A 216 -6.44 13.07 10.74
N ALA A 217 -7.71 12.84 11.11
CA ALA A 217 -8.24 11.49 11.32
C ALA A 217 -8.40 10.72 9.99
N GLU A 218 -8.71 11.41 8.89
CA GLU A 218 -8.81 10.82 7.56
C GLU A 218 -7.41 10.50 6.98
N LEU A 219 -6.42 11.36 7.23
CA LEU A 219 -5.01 11.12 6.85
C LEU A 219 -4.47 9.82 7.40
N SER A 220 -4.81 9.45 8.65
CA SER A 220 -4.35 8.19 9.24
C SER A 220 -4.89 6.95 8.52
N ARG A 221 -5.89 7.11 7.65
CA ARG A 221 -6.52 6.04 6.85
C ARG A 221 -6.22 6.18 5.36
N ALA A 222 -5.53 7.24 4.97
CA ALA A 222 -5.21 7.53 3.59
C ALA A 222 -4.02 6.69 3.10
N GLN A 223 -3.95 6.54 1.78
CA GLN A 223 -2.76 6.03 1.11
C GLN A 223 -1.97 7.22 0.58
N LEU A 224 -0.82 7.48 1.21
CA LEU A 224 0.11 8.55 0.87
C LEU A 224 1.22 7.96 0.01
N VAL A 225 1.37 8.42 -1.23
CA VAL A 225 2.36 7.91 -2.18
C VAL A 225 2.89 9.03 -3.07
N GLN A 226 3.91 8.74 -3.87
CA GLN A 226 4.43 9.65 -4.87
C GLN A 226 4.06 9.15 -6.26
N LEU A 227 3.72 10.08 -7.15
CA LEU A 227 3.35 9.82 -8.54
C LEU A 227 4.20 10.68 -9.48
N ASP A 228 4.52 10.16 -10.66
CA ASP A 228 5.15 10.92 -11.74
C ASP A 228 4.05 11.42 -12.69
N ILE A 229 3.73 12.71 -12.61
CA ILE A 229 2.69 13.38 -13.41
C ILE A 229 3.33 14.01 -14.66
N PRO A 230 2.78 13.80 -15.86
CA PRO A 230 3.32 14.38 -17.09
C PRO A 230 3.15 15.91 -17.12
N LEU A 231 4.18 16.63 -17.57
CA LEU A 231 4.16 18.09 -17.73
C LEU A 231 3.48 18.56 -19.04
N GLY A 232 3.14 17.64 -19.93
CA GLY A 232 2.48 17.93 -21.19
C GLY A 232 1.87 16.69 -21.85
N ASP A 233 1.34 16.87 -23.06
CA ASP A 233 0.55 15.83 -23.74
C ASP A 233 1.39 14.81 -24.52
N VAL A 234 2.71 15.01 -24.58
CA VAL A 234 3.63 14.13 -25.29
C VAL A 234 3.83 12.86 -24.47
N LYS A 235 3.53 11.70 -25.09
CA LYS A 235 3.81 10.39 -24.51
C LYS A 235 5.32 10.26 -24.25
N ASP A 236 5.67 9.78 -23.06
CA ASP A 236 7.07 9.68 -22.58
C ASP A 236 7.79 11.05 -22.50
N GLY A 237 7.02 12.13 -22.37
CA GLY A 237 7.54 13.47 -22.11
C GLY A 237 8.05 13.66 -20.68
N PRO A 238 8.57 14.85 -20.35
CA PRO A 238 9.06 15.13 -19.02
C PRO A 238 7.95 15.01 -17.98
N VAL A 239 8.27 14.36 -16.88
CA VAL A 239 7.38 14.15 -15.74
C VAL A 239 7.85 14.94 -14.53
N ARG A 240 6.92 15.23 -13.63
CA ARG A 240 7.19 15.77 -12.31
C ARG A 240 6.72 14.79 -11.25
N ARG A 241 7.60 14.48 -10.31
CA ARG A 241 7.21 13.74 -9.12
C ARG A 241 6.47 14.63 -8.14
N VAL A 242 5.35 14.14 -7.63
CA VAL A 242 4.51 14.86 -6.68
C VAL A 242 4.01 13.94 -5.55
N ASP A 243 3.73 14.54 -4.40
CA ASP A 243 3.01 13.87 -3.32
C ASP A 243 1.52 13.72 -3.67
N ALA A 244 1.01 12.51 -3.48
CA ALA A 244 -0.33 12.10 -3.87
C ALA A 244 -1.11 11.53 -2.67
N LEU A 245 -2.35 12.01 -2.52
CA LEU A 245 -3.28 11.62 -1.46
C LEU A 245 -4.44 10.80 -2.03
N PHE A 246 -4.51 9.54 -1.66
CA PHE A 246 -5.63 8.64 -1.97
C PHE A 246 -6.48 8.44 -0.72
N LEU A 247 -7.73 8.91 -0.76
CA LEU A 247 -8.58 8.97 0.43
C LEU A 247 -10.03 8.57 0.13
N SER A 248 -10.66 7.87 1.07
CA SER A 248 -12.12 7.74 1.12
C SER A 248 -12.66 8.59 2.25
N SER A 249 -13.46 9.60 1.94
CA SER A 249 -14.00 10.51 2.97
C SER A 249 -15.45 10.88 2.69
N LEU A 250 -16.16 11.30 3.74
CA LEU A 250 -17.48 11.93 3.63
C LEU A 250 -17.39 13.47 3.64
N GLN A 251 -16.20 14.02 3.89
CA GLN A 251 -15.94 15.44 3.94
C GLN A 251 -16.05 16.07 2.55
N ASP A 252 -16.32 17.38 2.51
CA ASP A 252 -16.33 18.14 1.26
C ASP A 252 -14.94 18.12 0.61
N VAL A 253 -14.88 17.79 -0.67
CA VAL A 253 -13.61 17.71 -1.43
C VAL A 253 -12.88 19.05 -1.45
N THR A 254 -13.61 20.17 -1.45
CA THR A 254 -13.05 21.53 -1.41
C THR A 254 -12.28 21.76 -0.12
N VAL A 255 -12.86 21.33 1.02
CA VAL A 255 -12.20 21.40 2.32
C VAL A 255 -10.95 20.54 2.33
N LEU A 256 -11.06 19.29 1.85
CA LEU A 256 -9.91 18.38 1.77
C LEU A 256 -8.79 18.96 0.90
N ARG A 257 -9.11 19.59 -0.23
CA ARG A 257 -8.11 20.24 -1.11
C ARG A 257 -7.37 21.37 -0.39
N LEU A 258 -8.10 22.24 0.31
CA LEU A 258 -7.51 23.38 1.01
C LEU A 258 -6.58 22.96 2.15
N LEU A 259 -6.94 21.89 2.87
CA LEU A 259 -6.11 21.34 3.93
C LEU A 259 -4.92 20.56 3.36
N ALA A 260 -5.15 19.66 2.40
CA ALA A 260 -4.11 18.77 1.87
C ALA A 260 -3.02 19.49 1.06
N ARG A 261 -3.36 20.55 0.33
CA ARG A 261 -2.37 21.29 -0.46
C ARG A 261 -1.43 22.15 0.38
N ASN A 262 -1.82 22.45 1.62
CA ASN A 262 -1.00 23.19 2.58
C ASN A 262 -0.33 22.28 3.64
N ASP A 263 -0.56 20.96 3.58
CA ASP A 263 0.01 20.01 4.53
C ASP A 263 1.48 19.70 4.21
N THR A 264 2.37 20.49 4.78
CA THR A 264 3.81 20.30 4.67
C THR A 264 4.36 19.25 5.63
N GLU A 265 3.60 18.85 6.65
CA GLU A 265 4.04 17.93 7.70
C GLU A 265 3.98 16.47 7.26
N HIS A 266 2.94 16.10 6.49
CA HIS A 266 2.69 14.71 6.07
C HIS A 266 3.11 14.42 4.62
N THR A 267 3.88 15.32 4.01
CA THR A 267 4.31 15.21 2.61
C THR A 267 5.82 15.02 2.51
N GLN A 268 6.26 14.17 1.58
CA GLN A 268 7.67 13.80 1.44
C GLN A 268 8.54 14.99 1.05
N TYR A 269 8.00 15.89 0.21
CA TYR A 269 8.74 17.05 -0.27
C TYR A 269 8.45 18.33 0.52
N GLY A 270 7.64 18.25 1.58
CA GLY A 270 7.28 19.41 2.42
C GLY A 270 6.50 20.48 1.67
N GLN A 271 5.72 20.06 0.67
CA GLN A 271 5.13 20.94 -0.32
C GLN A 271 3.59 20.80 -0.42
N GLY A 272 2.96 19.96 0.40
CA GLY A 272 1.53 19.65 0.27
C GLY A 272 1.25 18.60 -0.80
N PHE A 273 0.05 18.01 -0.75
CA PHE A 273 -0.39 17.00 -1.71
C PHE A 273 -0.85 17.67 -3.01
N ASP A 274 -0.05 17.52 -4.07
CA ASP A 274 -0.39 18.09 -5.38
C ASP A 274 -1.46 17.27 -6.08
N PHE A 275 -1.41 15.95 -5.96
CA PHE A 275 -2.41 15.06 -6.54
C PHE A 275 -3.34 14.54 -5.45
N MET A 276 -4.64 14.56 -5.72
CA MET A 276 -5.64 13.98 -4.82
C MET A 276 -6.61 13.09 -5.59
N ALA A 277 -6.86 11.90 -5.06
CA ALA A 277 -7.89 10.99 -5.51
C ALA A 277 -8.85 10.68 -4.35
N VAL A 278 -9.99 11.37 -4.34
CA VAL A 278 -10.99 11.26 -3.28
C VAL A 278 -12.16 10.40 -3.77
N HIS A 279 -12.47 9.37 -2.99
CA HIS A 279 -13.67 8.56 -3.15
C HIS A 279 -14.68 8.89 -2.04
N ILE A 280 -15.95 9.06 -2.42
CA ILE A 280 -17.01 9.47 -1.51
C ILE A 280 -18.19 8.53 -1.69
N ALA A 281 -18.41 7.67 -0.70
CA ALA A 281 -19.53 6.74 -0.66
C ALA A 281 -20.61 7.25 0.30
N ARG A 282 -21.71 7.80 -0.24
CA ARG A 282 -22.86 8.21 0.57
C ARG A 282 -23.91 7.10 0.64
N PRO A 283 -24.38 6.70 1.84
CA PRO A 283 -25.38 5.63 1.99
C PRO A 283 -26.70 5.86 1.23
N GLY A 284 -27.05 7.13 0.96
CA GLY A 284 -28.27 7.50 0.24
C GLY A 284 -28.11 7.66 -1.28
N GLN A 285 -26.93 7.42 -1.84
CA GLN A 285 -26.69 7.51 -3.29
C GLN A 285 -26.51 6.11 -3.87
N SER A 286 -27.11 5.87 -5.04
CA SER A 286 -27.02 4.57 -5.71
C SER A 286 -25.61 4.25 -6.24
N LYS A 287 -24.74 5.26 -6.35
CA LYS A 287 -23.38 5.12 -6.88
C LYS A 287 -22.39 6.03 -6.14
N PRO A 288 -21.13 5.60 -5.99
CA PRO A 288 -20.07 6.39 -5.38
C PRO A 288 -19.68 7.58 -6.26
N TRP A 289 -19.21 8.64 -5.59
CA TRP A 289 -18.69 9.86 -6.19
C TRP A 289 -17.15 9.84 -6.13
N HIS A 290 -16.47 10.24 -7.20
CA HIS A 290 -15.01 10.30 -7.26
C HIS A 290 -14.53 11.66 -7.76
N ALA A 291 -13.48 12.20 -7.14
CA ALA A 291 -12.85 13.44 -7.53
C ALA A 291 -11.33 13.27 -7.62
N PHE A 292 -10.77 13.65 -8.77
CA PHE A 292 -9.33 13.72 -9.02
C PHE A 292 -8.92 15.18 -9.19
N SER A 293 -7.83 15.58 -8.56
CA SER A 293 -7.37 16.96 -8.61
C SER A 293 -5.85 17.02 -8.64
N LEU A 294 -5.32 17.94 -9.45
CA LEU A 294 -3.94 18.40 -9.45
C LEU A 294 -3.89 19.85 -8.93
N ASN A 295 -2.79 20.22 -8.29
CA ASN A 295 -2.48 21.62 -8.00
C ASN A 295 -2.24 22.38 -9.33
N PRO A 296 -3.04 23.41 -9.66
CA PRO A 296 -2.90 24.16 -10.91
C PRO A 296 -1.58 24.93 -11.07
N GLU A 297 -0.94 25.34 -9.96
CA GLU A 297 0.32 26.09 -10.00
C GLU A 297 1.53 25.22 -10.33
N ARG A 298 1.39 23.92 -10.07
CA ARG A 298 2.46 22.95 -10.22
C ARG A 298 2.20 22.18 -11.49
N ALA A 299 2.73 22.75 -12.59
CA ALA A 299 2.65 22.26 -13.96
C ALA A 299 2.51 20.73 -14.02
N GLY A 300 1.49 20.27 -14.74
CA GLY A 300 1.09 18.88 -14.85
C GLY A 300 -0.26 18.80 -15.56
N THR A 301 -0.60 17.65 -16.14
CA THR A 301 -1.84 17.52 -16.89
C THR A 301 -2.53 16.18 -16.64
N LEU A 302 -3.85 16.22 -16.45
CA LEU A 302 -4.72 15.03 -16.53
C LEU A 302 -5.30 14.85 -17.95
N VAL A 303 -4.65 15.43 -18.97
CA VAL A 303 -5.05 15.21 -20.37
C VAL A 303 -5.04 13.71 -20.66
N ASN A 304 -6.05 13.28 -21.42
CA ASN A 304 -6.33 11.89 -21.77
C ASN A 304 -6.78 10.98 -20.60
N LEU A 305 -6.58 11.33 -19.33
CA LEU A 305 -7.00 10.47 -18.21
C LEU A 305 -8.50 10.18 -18.23
N ALA A 306 -9.34 11.18 -18.51
CA ALA A 306 -10.77 10.93 -18.60
C ALA A 306 -11.16 9.99 -19.75
N GLY A 307 -10.43 10.05 -20.88
CA GLY A 307 -10.65 9.13 -22.00
C GLY A 307 -10.23 7.71 -21.64
N ALA A 308 -9.11 7.55 -20.92
CA ALA A 308 -8.66 6.25 -20.46
C ALA A 308 -9.60 5.65 -19.39
N LEU A 309 -10.16 6.49 -18.51
CA LEU A 309 -11.20 6.08 -17.56
C LEU A 309 -12.52 5.72 -18.28
N ASP A 310 -12.85 6.44 -19.36
CA ASP A 310 -13.99 6.11 -20.22
C ASP A 310 -13.82 4.74 -20.90
N GLU A 311 -12.61 4.45 -21.40
CA GLU A 311 -12.26 3.16 -22.00
C GLU A 311 -12.31 2.03 -20.97
N LEU A 312 -11.78 2.27 -19.76
CA LEU A 312 -11.80 1.30 -18.66
C LEU A 312 -13.24 0.93 -18.25
N GLU A 313 -14.16 1.89 -18.31
CA GLU A 313 -15.57 1.66 -17.97
C GLU A 313 -16.39 1.00 -19.11
N GLY A 314 -15.94 1.16 -20.36
CA GLY A 314 -16.52 0.57 -21.56
C GLY A 314 -17.63 1.40 -22.23
N ASP A 315 -18.23 0.85 -23.30
CA ASP A 315 -19.14 1.59 -24.20
C ASP A 315 -20.55 1.88 -23.66
N ARG A 316 -20.87 1.41 -22.44
CA ARG A 316 -22.20 1.57 -21.83
C ARG A 316 -22.12 2.43 -20.58
N ARG A 317 -23.08 3.34 -20.41
CA ARG A 317 -23.34 4.05 -19.15
C ARG A 317 -23.73 3.05 -18.07
N PRO A 318 -23.61 3.39 -16.77
CA PRO A 318 -23.87 2.40 -15.73
C PRO A 318 -25.30 1.88 -15.70
N ASP A 319 -26.28 2.65 -16.17
CA ASP A 319 -27.68 2.24 -16.36
C ASP A 319 -27.91 1.24 -17.52
N GLY A 320 -26.85 0.89 -18.26
CA GLY A 320 -26.90 -0.07 -19.36
C GLY A 320 -27.11 0.57 -20.73
N THR A 321 -27.41 1.87 -20.79
CA THR A 321 -27.59 2.59 -22.06
C THR A 321 -26.25 2.80 -22.77
N PRO A 322 -26.21 2.83 -24.11
CA PRO A 322 -24.98 3.15 -24.85
C PRO A 322 -24.52 4.58 -24.55
N ARG A 323 -23.21 4.77 -24.37
CA ARG A 323 -22.64 6.11 -24.24
C ARG A 323 -22.76 6.83 -25.58
N ALA A 324 -23.51 7.94 -25.61
CA ALA A 324 -23.40 8.87 -26.72
C ALA A 324 -21.98 9.45 -26.68
N ARG A 325 -21.11 9.07 -27.64
CA ARG A 325 -19.83 9.73 -27.83
C ARG A 325 -20.15 11.18 -28.22
N GLY A 326 -20.11 12.08 -27.24
CA GLY A 326 -20.20 13.51 -27.51
C GLY A 326 -19.07 13.93 -28.44
N ALA A 327 -19.23 15.08 -29.10
CA ALA A 327 -18.10 15.78 -29.69
C ALA A 327 -16.99 15.89 -28.64
N ARG A 328 -15.71 15.87 -29.06
CA ARG A 328 -14.56 16.06 -28.16
C ARG A 328 -14.90 17.18 -27.18
N ARG A 329 -14.66 16.95 -25.88
CA ARG A 329 -15.10 17.76 -24.72
C ARG A 329 -14.80 19.28 -24.74
N PHE A 330 -14.29 19.85 -25.84
CA PHE A 330 -13.63 21.16 -25.87
C PHE A 330 -14.14 22.17 -26.91
N GLU A 331 -15.12 21.85 -27.77
CA GLU A 331 -15.65 22.89 -28.68
C GLU A 331 -16.78 23.72 -28.06
N ARG A 332 -17.42 23.19 -27.02
CA ARG A 332 -18.46 23.88 -26.24
C ARG A 332 -18.27 23.40 -24.82
N GLN A 333 -18.20 24.28 -23.83
CA GLN A 333 -18.55 23.87 -22.46
C GLN A 333 -20.04 23.50 -22.53
N PRO A 334 -20.42 22.22 -22.53
CA PRO A 334 -21.81 21.91 -22.37
C PRO A 334 -22.04 22.11 -20.87
N ASN A 335 -23.02 22.92 -20.55
CA ASN A 335 -23.57 23.02 -19.22
C ASN A 335 -24.30 21.72 -18.77
N ASP A 336 -24.05 20.60 -19.47
CA ASP A 336 -24.71 19.31 -19.35
C ASP A 336 -23.77 18.28 -18.69
N TYR A 337 -24.13 17.90 -17.47
CA TYR A 337 -23.55 16.87 -16.62
C TYR A 337 -23.69 15.43 -17.18
N GLN A 338 -23.81 15.27 -18.50
CA GLN A 338 -24.09 13.97 -19.14
C GLN A 338 -22.84 13.12 -19.40
N ASP A 339 -21.64 13.68 -19.17
CA ASP A 339 -20.38 12.95 -19.21
C ASP A 339 -20.18 12.17 -17.90
N PRO A 340 -19.82 10.89 -17.94
CA PRO A 340 -19.46 10.12 -16.73
C PRO A 340 -18.27 10.72 -15.97
N TRP A 341 -17.35 11.40 -16.66
CA TRP A 341 -16.21 12.09 -16.05
C TRP A 341 -16.25 13.57 -16.41
N TYR A 342 -16.89 14.39 -15.58
CA TYR A 342 -16.95 15.84 -15.76
C TYR A 342 -15.59 16.49 -15.40
N SER A 343 -15.24 17.60 -16.05
CA SER A 343 -14.06 18.41 -15.73
C SER A 343 -14.54 19.78 -15.27
N ASP A 344 -14.22 20.13 -14.03
CA ASP A 344 -14.66 21.38 -13.39
C ASP A 344 -13.93 22.63 -13.94
N GLY A 345 -12.89 22.43 -14.76
CA GLY A 345 -12.35 23.47 -15.63
C GLY A 345 -11.83 24.69 -14.89
N TYR A 346 -10.99 24.51 -13.87
CA TYR A 346 -10.07 25.57 -13.47
C TYR A 346 -9.07 25.75 -14.62
N ALA A 347 -9.17 26.89 -15.29
CA ALA A 347 -8.49 27.17 -16.54
C ALA A 347 -6.98 27.36 -16.32
N SER A 348 -6.24 26.27 -16.13
CA SER A 348 -4.78 26.33 -16.27
C SER A 348 -4.44 26.50 -17.76
N PRO A 349 -3.54 27.43 -18.13
CA PRO A 349 -3.01 27.52 -19.48
C PRO A 349 -2.27 26.24 -19.92
N LEU A 350 -2.01 25.31 -19.00
CA LEU A 350 -1.25 24.07 -19.21
C LEU A 350 -2.11 22.79 -19.30
N GLY A 351 -3.43 22.84 -19.07
CA GLY A 351 -4.29 21.66 -19.21
C GLY A 351 -5.35 21.47 -18.12
N ARG A 352 -5.86 20.23 -17.98
CA ARG A 352 -6.94 19.90 -17.03
C ARG A 352 -6.39 19.68 -15.61
N ALA A 353 -6.87 20.46 -14.65
CA ALA A 353 -6.45 20.36 -13.26
C ALA A 353 -7.41 19.56 -12.36
N THR A 354 -8.67 19.34 -12.75
CA THR A 354 -9.64 18.62 -11.91
C THR A 354 -10.65 17.85 -12.74
N MET A 355 -10.97 16.64 -12.29
CA MET A 355 -11.98 15.76 -12.89
C MET A 355 -12.84 15.13 -11.81
N VAL A 356 -14.13 14.95 -12.10
CA VAL A 356 -15.15 14.54 -11.14
C VAL A 356 -16.15 13.59 -11.81
N ALA A 357 -16.33 12.39 -11.27
CA ALA A 357 -17.39 11.47 -11.71
C ALA A 357 -18.67 11.71 -10.94
N VAL A 358 -19.68 12.34 -11.56
CA VAL A 358 -20.92 12.82 -10.91
C VAL A 358 -21.83 11.64 -10.49
N PRO A 359 -22.49 11.70 -9.31
CA PRO A 359 -23.33 10.61 -8.80
C PRO A 359 -24.52 10.21 -9.69
N TYR A 360 -25.04 11.12 -10.53
CA TYR A 360 -26.22 10.88 -11.38
C TYR A 360 -25.89 10.23 -12.74
N SER A 361 -24.69 10.46 -13.29
CA SER A 361 -24.18 9.72 -14.45
C SER A 361 -23.53 8.41 -14.01
N GLY A 362 -22.84 8.44 -12.87
CA GLY A 362 -22.25 7.28 -12.20
C GLY A 362 -21.04 6.71 -12.92
N THR A 363 -20.06 6.24 -12.17
CA THR A 363 -19.06 5.30 -12.69
C THR A 363 -19.41 3.88 -12.23
N ARG A 364 -19.17 2.88 -13.08
CA ARG A 364 -19.19 1.46 -12.67
C ARG A 364 -17.92 1.04 -11.94
N LEU A 365 -16.86 1.84 -12.06
CA LEU A 365 -15.56 1.48 -11.52
C LEU A 365 -15.58 1.60 -10.01
N SER A 366 -15.17 0.54 -9.34
CA SER A 366 -14.95 0.54 -7.91
C SER A 366 -13.79 1.46 -7.55
N ARG A 367 -13.79 1.91 -6.29
CA ARG A 367 -12.65 2.63 -5.70
C ARG A 367 -11.31 1.93 -5.96
N ARG A 368 -11.27 0.61 -5.82
CA ARG A 368 -10.06 -0.19 -6.01
C ARG A 368 -9.58 -0.14 -7.45
N GLU A 369 -10.48 -0.37 -8.42
CA GLU A 369 -10.15 -0.32 -9.85
C GLU A 369 -9.60 1.06 -10.25
N LEU A 370 -10.23 2.14 -9.76
CA LEU A 370 -9.79 3.51 -10.07
C LEU A 370 -8.43 3.84 -9.48
N TRP A 371 -8.22 3.53 -8.20
CA TRP A 371 -6.95 3.83 -7.53
C TRP A 371 -5.80 3.01 -8.10
N GLU A 372 -6.02 1.73 -8.38
CA GLU A 372 -5.00 0.88 -9.02
C GLU A 372 -4.73 1.33 -10.46
N PHE A 373 -5.75 1.76 -11.21
CA PHE A 373 -5.55 2.34 -12.54
C PHE A 373 -4.68 3.60 -12.48
N LEU A 374 -5.00 4.57 -11.61
CA LEU A 374 -4.22 5.79 -11.42
C LEU A 374 -2.78 5.49 -10.98
N TRP A 375 -2.63 4.58 -10.01
CA TRP A 375 -1.32 4.12 -9.55
C TRP A 375 -0.52 3.48 -10.66
N SER A 376 -1.15 2.66 -11.51
CA SER A 376 -0.49 1.99 -12.63
C SER A 376 -0.08 2.95 -13.74
N GLU A 377 -0.85 4.03 -13.96
CA GLU A 377 -0.60 4.99 -15.02
C GLU A 377 0.51 5.97 -14.64
N PHE A 378 0.46 6.51 -13.42
CA PHE A 378 1.40 7.52 -12.93
C PHE A 378 2.48 6.96 -11.99
N ASN A 379 2.71 5.65 -12.02
CA ASN A 379 3.70 5.01 -11.16
C ASN A 379 5.11 5.56 -11.42
N VAL A 380 5.81 5.96 -10.37
CA VAL A 380 7.21 6.45 -10.46
C VAL A 380 8.16 5.44 -11.12
N GLY A 381 7.93 4.14 -10.90
CA GLY A 381 8.76 3.06 -11.42
C GLY A 381 8.70 2.88 -12.93
N ARG A 382 7.76 3.55 -13.62
CA ARG A 382 7.69 3.54 -15.10
C ARG A 382 8.84 4.33 -15.72
N ASN A 383 9.34 5.35 -15.01
CA ASN A 383 10.42 6.23 -15.43
C ASN A 383 11.76 5.84 -14.79
N VAL A 384 11.83 4.67 -14.14
CA VAL A 384 13.07 4.10 -13.61
C VAL A 384 13.51 2.98 -14.53
N HIS A 385 14.68 3.15 -15.15
CA HIS A 385 15.15 2.26 -16.20
C HIS A 385 16.13 1.23 -15.66
N VAL A 386 15.71 -0.03 -15.71
CA VAL A 386 16.57 -1.20 -15.47
C VAL A 386 17.22 -1.57 -16.80
N LEU A 387 18.53 -1.37 -16.90
CA LEU A 387 19.30 -1.63 -18.12
C LEU A 387 19.54 -3.12 -18.31
N GLN A 388 19.82 -3.83 -17.21
CA GLN A 388 20.07 -5.26 -17.19
C GLN A 388 19.50 -5.83 -15.90
N ALA A 389 18.93 -7.03 -15.99
CA ALA A 389 18.39 -7.74 -14.84
C ALA A 389 18.83 -9.21 -14.90
N HIS A 390 19.25 -9.75 -13.77
CA HIS A 390 19.42 -11.18 -13.59
C HIS A 390 18.46 -11.63 -12.51
N THR A 391 17.45 -12.42 -12.90
CA THR A 391 16.39 -12.86 -11.99
C THR A 391 16.57 -14.34 -11.71
N LEU A 392 16.45 -14.70 -10.43
CA LEU A 392 16.46 -16.06 -9.95
C LEU A 392 15.19 -16.32 -9.16
N LEU A 393 14.55 -17.46 -9.44
CA LEU A 393 13.44 -17.98 -8.66
C LEU A 393 13.91 -19.22 -7.93
N GLY A 394 13.68 -19.31 -6.63
CA GLY A 394 14.04 -20.45 -5.80
C GLY A 394 12.84 -20.97 -5.00
N ARG A 395 12.72 -22.29 -4.90
CA ARG A 395 11.69 -22.90 -4.06
C ARG A 395 12.18 -24.22 -3.44
N PRO A 396 11.97 -24.42 -2.12
CA PRO A 396 12.34 -25.64 -1.42
C PRO A 396 11.24 -26.72 -1.51
N PHE A 397 11.66 -27.98 -1.60
CA PHE A 397 10.81 -29.15 -1.70
C PHE A 397 11.43 -30.33 -0.95
N LEU A 398 10.61 -31.34 -0.64
CA LEU A 398 11.09 -32.67 -0.29
C LEU A 398 11.07 -33.56 -1.51
N TRP A 399 12.14 -34.33 -1.71
CA TRP A 399 12.20 -35.30 -2.79
C TRP A 399 11.32 -36.53 -2.51
N ARG A 400 10.43 -36.84 -3.45
CA ARG A 400 9.50 -37.99 -3.44
C ARG A 400 10.06 -39.11 -4.32
N GLY A 401 10.87 -40.01 -3.76
CA GLY A 401 11.35 -41.16 -4.54
C GLY A 401 12.65 -41.80 -4.03
N PRO A 402 13.34 -42.58 -4.89
CA PRO A 402 14.70 -43.06 -4.65
C PRO A 402 15.69 -41.89 -4.66
N ALA A 403 16.99 -42.15 -4.45
CA ALA A 403 18.00 -41.10 -4.38
C ALA A 403 17.90 -40.11 -5.58
N PRO A 404 17.89 -38.77 -5.34
CA PRO A 404 17.63 -37.78 -6.38
C PRO A 404 18.56 -37.86 -7.59
N GLU A 405 19.82 -38.25 -7.36
CA GLU A 405 20.88 -38.26 -8.37
C GLU A 405 20.52 -39.04 -9.64
N ALA A 406 20.06 -40.29 -9.52
CA ALA A 406 19.80 -41.14 -10.67
C ALA A 406 18.67 -40.58 -11.56
N GLU A 407 17.64 -40.01 -10.94
CA GLU A 407 16.49 -39.44 -11.63
C GLU A 407 16.80 -38.07 -12.23
N LEU A 408 17.61 -37.24 -11.56
CA LEU A 408 18.07 -35.98 -12.12
C LEU A 408 18.91 -36.22 -13.38
N LYS A 409 19.86 -37.17 -13.32
CA LYS A 409 20.68 -37.57 -14.48
C LYS A 409 19.83 -38.14 -15.62
N SER A 410 18.83 -38.99 -15.33
CA SER A 410 17.94 -39.56 -16.37
C SER A 410 17.12 -38.49 -17.11
N ARG A 411 16.83 -37.36 -16.46
CA ARG A 411 16.11 -36.21 -17.02
C ARG A 411 16.99 -35.17 -17.70
N GLY A 412 18.28 -35.47 -17.84
CA GLY A 412 19.26 -34.64 -18.53
C GLY A 412 19.90 -33.55 -17.67
N PHE A 413 19.73 -33.60 -16.34
CA PHE A 413 20.51 -32.72 -15.46
C PHE A 413 21.95 -33.23 -15.34
N ARG A 414 22.90 -32.30 -15.36
CA ARG A 414 24.33 -32.56 -15.17
C ARG A 414 24.75 -32.02 -13.82
N ARG A 415 25.65 -32.73 -13.14
CA ARG A 415 26.24 -32.22 -11.90
C ARG A 415 27.06 -30.96 -12.21
N CYS A 416 26.92 -29.92 -11.39
CA CYS A 416 27.64 -28.66 -11.55
C CYS A 416 28.46 -28.29 -10.32
N ASP A 417 29.53 -27.52 -10.55
CA ASP A 417 30.43 -27.01 -9.51
C ASP A 417 30.23 -25.50 -9.35
N LEU A 418 29.91 -25.06 -8.13
CA LEU A 418 29.74 -23.65 -7.79
C LEU A 418 30.95 -23.07 -7.06
N SER A 419 31.99 -23.88 -6.78
CA SER A 419 33.18 -23.50 -6.01
C SER A 419 33.91 -22.28 -6.60
N GLY A 420 33.97 -22.16 -7.93
CA GLY A 420 34.59 -21.03 -8.63
C GLY A 420 33.91 -19.67 -8.38
N ARG A 421 32.65 -19.68 -7.94
CA ARG A 421 31.91 -18.46 -7.52
C ARG A 421 32.13 -18.14 -6.03
N GLY A 422 32.86 -19.02 -5.34
CA GLY A 422 32.98 -19.09 -3.89
C GLY A 422 34.22 -18.41 -3.29
N ALA A 423 35.06 -17.71 -4.07
CA ALA A 423 36.42 -17.33 -3.66
C ALA A 423 36.55 -16.49 -2.37
N ALA A 424 35.50 -15.77 -1.96
CA ALA A 424 35.47 -15.00 -0.70
C ALA A 424 34.76 -15.72 0.45
N PHE A 425 34.19 -16.90 0.22
CA PHE A 425 33.59 -17.71 1.29
C PHE A 425 34.66 -18.48 2.04
N HIS A 426 34.36 -18.78 3.29
CA HIS A 426 35.21 -19.64 4.11
C HIS A 426 35.37 -21.02 3.44
N PRO A 427 36.57 -21.63 3.43
CA PRO A 427 36.83 -22.89 2.71
C PRO A 427 35.86 -24.04 3.06
N ALA A 428 35.40 -24.09 4.31
CA ALA A 428 34.40 -25.08 4.72
C ALA A 428 33.06 -24.92 3.99
N VAL A 429 32.62 -23.69 3.70
CA VAL A 429 31.42 -23.42 2.91
C VAL A 429 31.65 -23.82 1.46
N VAL A 430 32.83 -23.49 0.92
CA VAL A 430 33.19 -23.86 -0.46
C VAL A 430 33.17 -25.39 -0.61
N ASN A 431 33.76 -26.13 0.31
CA ASN A 431 33.88 -27.59 0.20
C ASN A 431 32.55 -28.33 0.47
N SER A 432 31.77 -27.87 1.45
CA SER A 432 30.58 -28.60 1.91
C SER A 432 29.30 -28.17 1.21
N PHE A 433 29.17 -26.87 0.90
CA PHE A 433 27.99 -26.31 0.25
C PHE A 433 28.19 -26.10 -1.25
N LEU A 434 29.23 -25.39 -1.69
CA LEU A 434 29.38 -24.98 -3.11
C LEU A 434 30.06 -26.03 -4.00
N GLY A 435 30.83 -26.94 -3.41
CA GLY A 435 31.76 -27.81 -4.12
C GLY A 435 31.10 -29.01 -4.79
N ALA A 436 31.65 -29.45 -5.92
CA ALA A 436 31.16 -30.61 -6.66
C ALA A 436 31.73 -31.97 -6.22
N THR A 437 32.37 -32.08 -5.05
CA THR A 437 32.95 -33.36 -4.60
C THR A 437 31.87 -34.34 -4.15
N GLU A 438 32.05 -35.64 -4.37
CA GLU A 438 31.10 -36.69 -3.90
C GLU A 438 30.90 -36.68 -2.37
N GLU A 439 31.84 -36.06 -1.65
CA GLU A 439 31.82 -35.93 -0.19
C GLU A 439 31.15 -34.63 0.30
N ALA A 440 30.73 -33.73 -0.61
CA ALA A 440 30.05 -32.49 -0.24
C ALA A 440 28.66 -32.78 0.37
N ASP A 441 28.31 -32.02 1.41
CA ASP A 441 27.00 -32.12 2.07
C ASP A 441 25.85 -31.75 1.11
N VAL A 442 26.10 -30.84 0.16
CA VAL A 442 25.12 -30.38 -0.83
C VAL A 442 25.60 -30.68 -2.24
N LEU A 443 24.73 -31.30 -3.04
CA LEU A 443 25.00 -31.66 -4.42
C LEU A 443 24.20 -30.80 -5.38
N HIS A 444 24.88 -30.13 -6.33
CA HIS A 444 24.23 -29.27 -7.32
C HIS A 444 24.14 -29.92 -8.69
N TYR A 445 22.98 -29.76 -9.32
CA TYR A 445 22.67 -30.24 -10.66
C TYR A 445 22.10 -29.11 -11.49
N GLU A 446 22.37 -29.08 -12.79
CA GLU A 446 21.89 -28.06 -13.70
C GLU A 446 21.38 -28.63 -15.03
N LYS A 447 20.42 -27.92 -15.62
CA LYS A 447 19.87 -28.17 -16.95
C LYS A 447 19.53 -26.84 -17.59
N THR A 448 20.16 -26.55 -18.72
CA THR A 448 19.92 -25.34 -19.51
C THR A 448 18.96 -25.66 -20.67
N ALA A 449 17.92 -24.85 -20.83
CA ALA A 449 16.98 -24.93 -21.95
C ALA A 449 16.57 -23.52 -22.37
N GLY A 450 16.97 -23.12 -23.59
CA GLY A 450 16.76 -21.75 -24.08
C GLY A 450 17.43 -20.71 -23.18
N PRO A 451 16.72 -19.62 -22.79
CA PRO A 451 17.28 -18.58 -21.93
C PRO A 451 17.29 -18.94 -20.43
N HIS A 452 16.72 -20.09 -20.05
CA HIS A 452 16.55 -20.48 -18.65
C HIS A 452 17.53 -21.59 -18.27
N THR A 453 18.20 -21.43 -17.13
CA THR A 453 18.98 -22.50 -16.51
C THR A 453 18.30 -22.91 -15.21
N ALA A 454 17.77 -24.14 -15.17
CA ALA A 454 17.24 -24.73 -13.94
C ALA A 454 18.34 -25.48 -13.21
N ARG A 455 18.36 -25.36 -11.88
CA ARG A 455 19.26 -26.04 -10.98
C ARG A 455 18.52 -26.67 -9.82
N VAL A 456 19.05 -27.79 -9.37
CA VAL A 456 18.55 -28.54 -8.22
C VAL A 456 19.69 -28.71 -7.24
N SER A 457 19.55 -28.13 -6.06
CA SER A 457 20.51 -28.25 -4.96
C SER A 457 19.94 -29.27 -3.98
N VAL A 458 20.61 -30.40 -3.85
CA VAL A 458 20.18 -31.52 -3.01
C VAL A 458 20.92 -31.43 -1.69
N TYR A 459 20.17 -31.13 -0.63
CA TYR A 459 20.65 -31.00 0.74
C TYR A 459 20.56 -32.35 1.47
N PRO A 460 21.17 -32.44 2.67
CA PRO A 460 20.87 -33.53 3.59
C PRO A 460 19.36 -33.68 3.83
N ASN A 461 18.94 -34.85 4.29
CA ASN A 461 17.53 -35.13 4.61
C ASN A 461 16.55 -35.13 3.43
N ARG A 462 17.03 -35.28 2.18
CA ARG A 462 16.19 -35.27 0.96
C ARG A 462 15.47 -33.94 0.72
N LEU A 463 15.91 -32.87 1.39
CA LEU A 463 15.52 -31.51 1.04
C LEU A 463 16.17 -31.17 -0.31
N VAL A 464 15.41 -30.60 -1.22
CA VAL A 464 15.91 -30.09 -2.49
C VAL A 464 15.44 -28.67 -2.69
N VAL A 465 16.34 -27.78 -3.08
CA VAL A 465 15.99 -26.44 -3.54
C VAL A 465 16.10 -26.41 -5.05
N VAL A 466 14.95 -26.23 -5.70
CA VAL A 466 14.89 -26.03 -7.14
C VAL A 466 14.95 -24.54 -7.39
N TRP A 467 15.82 -24.11 -8.30
CA TRP A 467 15.92 -22.72 -8.68
C TRP A 467 16.16 -22.56 -10.17
N VAL A 468 15.68 -21.46 -10.73
CA VAL A 468 15.81 -21.15 -12.16
C VAL A 468 16.35 -19.74 -12.28
N GLU A 469 17.33 -19.55 -13.15
CA GLU A 469 17.90 -18.24 -13.46
C GLU A 469 17.80 -17.90 -14.94
N TRP A 470 17.71 -16.60 -15.21
CA TRP A 470 17.84 -16.03 -16.54
C TRP A 470 18.32 -14.57 -16.46
N ALA A 471 18.98 -14.13 -17.52
CA ALA A 471 19.44 -12.76 -17.68
C ALA A 471 18.62 -12.06 -18.77
N ARG A 472 18.23 -10.81 -18.49
CA ARG A 472 17.66 -9.88 -19.46
C ARG A 472 18.72 -8.87 -19.89
N GLN A 473 18.85 -8.70 -21.20
CA GLN A 473 19.72 -7.69 -21.81
C GLN A 473 18.97 -6.46 -22.32
N GLU A 474 17.65 -6.57 -22.53
CA GLU A 474 16.82 -5.47 -22.98
C GLU A 474 16.39 -4.58 -21.79
N ALA A 475 16.44 -3.26 -21.99
CA ALA A 475 16.02 -2.32 -20.97
C ALA A 475 14.51 -2.42 -20.69
N VAL A 476 14.13 -2.28 -19.42
CA VAL A 476 12.73 -2.33 -18.98
C VAL A 476 12.52 -1.33 -17.85
N SER A 477 11.28 -0.86 -17.66
CA SER A 477 10.95 -0.07 -16.48
C SER A 477 10.92 -0.93 -15.22
N LEU A 478 11.29 -0.35 -14.08
CA LEU A 478 11.27 -1.02 -12.78
C LEU A 478 9.88 -1.57 -12.44
N TYR A 479 8.84 -0.79 -12.74
CA TYR A 479 7.44 -1.18 -12.51
C TYR A 479 7.03 -2.40 -13.34
N ALA A 480 7.36 -2.43 -14.64
CA ALA A 480 7.04 -3.56 -15.50
C ALA A 480 7.80 -4.83 -15.08
N LEU A 481 9.08 -4.68 -14.72
CA LEU A 481 9.88 -5.80 -14.22
C LEU A 481 9.29 -6.42 -12.94
N ALA A 482 8.87 -5.59 -11.98
CA ALA A 482 8.23 -6.07 -10.75
C ALA A 482 6.90 -6.79 -11.01
N GLN A 483 6.09 -6.31 -11.96
CA GLN A 483 4.85 -6.98 -12.37
C GLN A 483 5.11 -8.35 -13.02
N GLU A 484 6.07 -8.43 -13.94
CA GLU A 484 6.46 -9.69 -14.58
C GLU A 484 6.95 -10.72 -13.54
N GLN A 485 7.80 -10.29 -12.60
CA GLN A 485 8.31 -11.16 -11.54
C GLN A 485 7.19 -11.65 -10.62
N ALA A 486 6.29 -10.77 -10.22
CA ALA A 486 5.14 -11.14 -9.40
C ALA A 486 4.28 -12.21 -10.10
N ALA A 487 4.00 -12.06 -11.41
CA ALA A 487 3.23 -13.05 -12.15
C ALA A 487 3.88 -14.45 -12.16
N LEU A 488 5.22 -14.51 -12.23
CA LEU A 488 5.98 -15.77 -12.16
C LEU A 488 5.98 -16.38 -10.75
N VAL A 489 6.05 -15.54 -9.72
CA VAL A 489 6.07 -15.94 -8.31
C VAL A 489 4.71 -16.46 -7.84
N GLU A 490 3.63 -15.80 -8.24
CA GLU A 490 2.26 -16.13 -7.83
C GLU A 490 1.61 -17.25 -8.68
N GLY A 491 2.12 -17.54 -9.88
CA GLY A 491 1.46 -18.40 -10.89
C GLY A 491 2.09 -19.78 -11.16
N PRO A 492 1.44 -20.62 -11.99
CA PRO A 492 2.00 -21.89 -12.47
C PRO A 492 3.08 -21.72 -13.56
N ALA A 493 3.21 -20.51 -14.12
CA ALA A 493 4.06 -20.20 -15.27
C ALA A 493 5.52 -20.65 -15.11
N ALA A 494 6.07 -20.55 -13.89
CA ALA A 494 7.43 -21.04 -13.63
C ALA A 494 7.59 -22.54 -13.94
N TRP A 495 6.57 -23.37 -13.71
CA TRP A 495 6.60 -24.80 -14.02
C TRP A 495 6.48 -25.13 -15.50
N GLU A 496 6.05 -24.17 -16.32
CA GLU A 496 5.92 -24.34 -17.76
C GLU A 496 7.27 -24.23 -18.48
N PHE A 497 8.31 -23.74 -17.78
CA PHE A 497 9.67 -23.71 -18.29
C PHE A 497 10.14 -25.10 -18.70
N GLU A 498 10.69 -25.20 -19.91
CA GLU A 498 11.17 -26.47 -20.47
C GLU A 498 12.26 -27.11 -19.60
N SER A 499 13.08 -26.29 -18.94
CA SER A 499 14.12 -26.71 -18.01
C SER A 499 13.56 -27.42 -16.76
N LEU A 500 12.32 -27.13 -16.36
CA LEU A 500 11.63 -27.76 -15.21
C LEU A 500 10.65 -28.87 -15.58
N ARG A 501 10.39 -29.07 -16.88
CA ARG A 501 9.38 -30.01 -17.37
C ARG A 501 9.62 -31.43 -16.83
N GLY A 502 8.58 -31.99 -16.20
CA GLY A 502 8.58 -33.36 -15.69
C GLY A 502 9.24 -33.54 -14.31
N LEU A 503 9.74 -32.49 -13.67
CA LEU A 503 10.33 -32.58 -12.32
C LEU A 503 9.27 -32.62 -11.21
N SER A 504 8.13 -31.92 -11.42
CA SER A 504 7.04 -31.76 -10.44
C SER A 504 6.56 -33.05 -9.73
N PRO A 505 6.40 -34.22 -10.41
CA PRO A 505 5.97 -35.46 -9.74
C PRO A 505 6.88 -35.94 -8.61
N TRP A 506 8.18 -35.59 -8.65
CA TRP A 506 9.20 -36.01 -7.68
C TRP A 506 9.35 -35.01 -6.52
N LEU A 507 8.55 -33.96 -6.48
CA LEU A 507 8.70 -32.87 -5.52
C LEU A 507 7.45 -32.78 -4.64
N ALA A 508 7.66 -32.82 -3.32
CA ALA A 508 6.66 -32.43 -2.34
C ALA A 508 6.91 -30.98 -1.95
N PRO A 509 5.97 -30.05 -2.19
CA PRO A 509 6.11 -28.69 -1.65
C PRO A 509 6.12 -28.75 -0.12
N LEU A 510 7.04 -28.01 0.50
CA LEU A 510 7.17 -27.94 1.96
C LEU A 510 6.10 -27.05 2.63
N GLY A 511 5.40 -26.25 1.83
CA GLY A 511 4.28 -25.44 2.28
C GLY A 511 3.49 -24.88 1.09
N PRO A 512 2.47 -24.05 1.34
CA PRO A 512 1.71 -23.34 0.31
C PRO A 512 2.53 -22.26 -0.42
N GLU A 513 3.84 -22.26 -0.22
CA GLU A 513 4.75 -21.17 -0.53
C GLU A 513 4.84 -20.89 -2.02
N ARG A 514 5.00 -19.60 -2.32
CA ARG A 514 5.29 -19.08 -3.64
C ARG A 514 6.76 -19.36 -4.02
N TRP A 515 7.11 -19.16 -5.27
CA TRP A 515 8.53 -19.09 -5.62
C TRP A 515 9.15 -17.86 -4.96
N MET A 516 10.31 -18.00 -4.33
CA MET A 516 11.04 -16.86 -3.77
C MET A 516 11.91 -16.25 -4.86
N VAL A 517 12.07 -14.94 -4.83
CA VAL A 517 12.87 -14.23 -5.84
C VAL A 517 14.19 -13.76 -5.24
N TYR A 518 15.24 -13.86 -6.03
CA TYR A 518 16.43 -13.04 -5.86
C TYR A 518 16.73 -12.37 -7.19
N GLY A 519 16.95 -11.07 -7.19
CA GLY A 519 17.34 -10.38 -8.41
C GLY A 519 18.51 -9.45 -8.22
N ALA A 520 19.36 -9.38 -9.25
CA ALA A 520 20.39 -8.37 -9.37
C ALA A 520 20.01 -7.45 -10.54
N TYR A 521 19.94 -6.15 -10.29
CA TYR A 521 19.41 -5.16 -11.22
C TYR A 521 20.39 -4.01 -11.37
N ARG A 522 20.68 -3.62 -12.62
CA ARG A 522 21.43 -2.40 -12.93
C ARG A 522 20.46 -1.30 -13.31
N ILE A 523 20.41 -0.26 -12.50
CA ILE A 523 19.53 0.89 -12.70
C ILE A 523 20.36 2.07 -13.21
N SER A 524 19.91 2.69 -14.29
CA SER A 524 20.53 3.91 -14.81
C SER A 524 20.14 5.11 -13.95
N ARG A 525 21.07 5.69 -13.20
CA ARG A 525 20.87 6.99 -12.52
C ARG A 525 20.69 8.12 -13.53
N GLY A 526 21.41 8.09 -14.66
CA GLY A 526 21.36 9.15 -15.67
C GLY A 526 20.02 9.23 -16.43
N ARG A 527 19.29 8.11 -16.57
CA ARG A 527 18.00 8.07 -17.27
C ARG A 527 16.79 8.00 -16.35
N SER A 528 16.96 7.63 -15.08
CA SER A 528 15.83 7.45 -14.17
C SER A 528 15.41 8.75 -13.50
N SER A 529 14.10 9.02 -13.44
CA SER A 529 13.56 10.09 -12.58
C SER A 529 14.03 9.85 -11.14
N MET A 530 14.34 10.94 -10.41
CA MET A 530 15.07 10.95 -9.12
C MET A 530 14.86 9.67 -8.30
N LEU A 531 15.90 8.85 -8.15
CA LEU A 531 15.88 7.73 -7.19
C LEU A 531 15.96 8.35 -5.79
N ASP A 532 14.83 8.44 -5.12
CA ASP A 532 14.70 9.04 -3.80
C ASP A 532 14.22 8.00 -2.78
N ASP A 533 14.19 8.40 -1.51
CA ASP A 533 13.72 7.56 -0.41
C ASP A 533 12.18 7.61 -0.28
N SER A 534 11.45 7.96 -1.34
CA SER A 534 10.00 8.07 -1.32
C SER A 534 9.32 6.72 -1.08
N ARG A 535 8.11 6.73 -0.50
CA ARG A 535 7.36 5.50 -0.21
C ARG A 535 7.05 4.70 -1.47
N ALA A 536 6.79 5.38 -2.59
CA ALA A 536 6.56 4.72 -3.87
C ALA A 536 7.80 3.94 -4.36
N MET A 537 8.98 4.58 -4.32
CA MET A 537 10.25 3.94 -4.70
C MET A 537 10.63 2.80 -3.76
N GLN A 538 10.56 3.02 -2.45
CA GLN A 538 10.82 1.97 -1.46
C GLN A 538 9.84 0.79 -1.59
N GLY A 539 8.59 1.06 -1.96
CA GLY A 539 7.58 0.04 -2.24
C GLY A 539 7.92 -0.81 -3.46
N LEU A 540 8.48 -0.21 -4.51
CA LEU A 540 8.95 -0.93 -5.71
C LEU A 540 10.17 -1.80 -5.41
N PHE A 541 11.14 -1.28 -4.66
CA PHE A 541 12.31 -2.07 -4.25
C PHE A 541 11.90 -3.22 -3.33
N HIS A 542 10.98 -2.98 -2.41
CA HIS A 542 10.37 -4.05 -1.62
C HIS A 542 9.69 -5.08 -2.53
N ALA A 543 8.85 -4.66 -3.47
CA ALA A 543 8.13 -5.54 -4.40
C ALA A 543 9.08 -6.44 -5.20
N LEU A 544 10.22 -5.91 -5.67
CA LEU A 544 11.27 -6.69 -6.34
C LEU A 544 11.97 -7.66 -5.40
N ALA A 545 12.24 -7.26 -4.16
CA ALA A 545 12.87 -8.13 -3.18
C ALA A 545 11.92 -9.24 -2.73
N SER A 546 10.64 -8.96 -2.51
CA SER A 546 9.65 -9.93 -2.05
C SER A 546 9.01 -10.75 -3.17
N GLY A 547 9.13 -10.32 -4.43
CA GLY A 547 8.45 -10.93 -5.58
C GLY A 547 6.95 -10.69 -5.58
N THR A 548 6.49 -9.57 -4.99
CA THR A 548 5.06 -9.23 -4.91
C THR A 548 4.68 -8.19 -5.95
N ALA A 549 3.44 -8.22 -6.43
CA ALA A 549 2.97 -7.22 -7.38
C ALA A 549 3.02 -5.81 -6.75
N PRO A 550 3.59 -4.80 -7.45
CA PRO A 550 3.68 -3.43 -6.96
C PRO A 550 2.33 -2.69 -7.10
N THR A 551 1.27 -3.20 -6.48
CA THR A 551 -0.06 -2.56 -6.48
C THR A 551 -0.19 -1.61 -5.30
N LEU A 552 -1.06 -0.60 -5.41
CA LEU A 552 -1.24 0.41 -4.36
C LEU A 552 -1.64 -0.24 -3.02
N GLU A 553 -2.51 -1.25 -3.06
CA GLU A 553 -2.90 -2.04 -1.88
C GLU A 553 -1.76 -2.88 -1.27
N LYS A 554 -0.79 -3.32 -2.08
CA LYS A 554 0.31 -4.21 -1.66
C LYS A 554 1.58 -3.45 -1.30
N LEU A 555 1.56 -2.10 -1.36
CA LEU A 555 2.68 -1.30 -0.87
C LEU A 555 2.96 -1.66 0.59
N PRO A 556 4.24 -1.81 0.97
CA PRO A 556 4.59 -2.20 2.33
C PRO A 556 4.01 -1.19 3.33
N SER A 557 3.44 -1.72 4.42
CA SER A 557 3.15 -0.94 5.61
C SER A 557 4.44 -0.52 6.30
N GLU A 558 4.38 0.42 7.23
CA GLU A 558 5.54 0.78 8.06
C GLU A 558 6.12 -0.44 8.79
N ALA A 559 5.27 -1.31 9.35
CA ALA A 559 5.71 -2.56 9.97
C ALA A 559 6.40 -3.53 8.98
N ALA A 560 5.95 -3.59 7.72
CA ALA A 560 6.64 -4.37 6.69
C ALA A 560 7.97 -3.72 6.28
N ALA A 561 8.06 -2.38 6.34
CA ALA A 561 9.29 -1.65 6.14
C ALA A 561 10.30 -1.85 7.29
N GLU A 562 9.84 -2.09 8.52
CA GLU A 562 10.71 -2.48 9.65
C GLU A 562 11.24 -3.92 9.51
N GLY A 563 10.45 -4.81 8.92
CA GLY A 563 10.79 -6.21 8.69
C GLY A 563 11.78 -6.47 7.54
N ARG A 564 12.26 -5.42 6.85
CA ARG A 564 13.27 -5.54 5.77
C ARG A 564 14.63 -5.04 6.25
N ARG A 565 15.71 -5.52 5.64
CA ARG A 565 17.05 -4.95 5.85
C ARG A 565 17.62 -4.39 4.56
N VAL A 566 18.09 -3.15 4.60
CA VAL A 566 18.80 -2.50 3.49
C VAL A 566 20.26 -2.32 3.89
N LEU A 567 21.18 -2.87 3.11
CA LEU A 567 22.62 -2.75 3.32
C LEU A 567 23.23 -2.04 2.11
N ARG A 568 24.05 -1.01 2.37
CA ARG A 568 24.75 -0.25 1.33
C ARG A 568 26.23 -0.63 1.34
N ASP A 569 26.83 -0.72 0.16
CA ASP A 569 28.28 -0.78 0.07
C ASP A 569 28.92 0.55 0.52
N SER A 570 30.24 0.55 0.75
CA SER A 570 30.96 1.73 1.25
C SER A 570 30.88 2.94 0.30
N ALA A 571 30.61 2.71 -0.99
CA ALA A 571 30.48 3.75 -2.00
C ALA A 571 29.04 4.27 -2.16
N GLY A 572 28.03 3.56 -1.63
CA GLY A 572 26.61 3.86 -1.85
C GLY A 572 26.16 3.64 -3.30
N GLU A 573 26.91 2.85 -4.07
CA GLU A 573 26.62 2.50 -5.46
C GLU A 573 25.80 1.22 -5.56
N THR A 574 25.87 0.37 -4.54
CA THR A 574 25.11 -0.87 -4.45
C THR A 574 24.24 -0.91 -3.20
N GLU A 575 22.96 -1.21 -3.38
CA GLU A 575 22.02 -1.50 -2.29
C GLU A 575 21.56 -2.96 -2.32
N HIS A 576 21.58 -3.61 -1.15
CA HIS A 576 21.05 -4.94 -0.95
C HIS A 576 19.79 -4.87 -0.09
N TRP A 577 18.67 -5.19 -0.70
CA TRP A 577 17.35 -5.25 -0.10
C TRP A 577 17.02 -6.69 0.25
N LEU A 578 16.85 -6.97 1.54
CA LEU A 578 16.65 -8.32 2.06
C LEU A 578 15.29 -8.39 2.76
N THR A 579 14.50 -9.39 2.43
CA THR A 579 13.18 -9.66 3.03
C THR A 579 13.08 -11.13 3.41
N SER A 580 12.19 -11.49 4.33
CA SER A 580 12.00 -12.91 4.72
C SER A 580 11.46 -13.81 3.60
N THR A 581 11.13 -13.26 2.42
CA THR A 581 10.57 -13.98 1.28
C THR A 581 11.40 -13.84 -0.01
N GLY A 582 12.51 -13.11 0.00
CA GLY A 582 13.35 -12.86 -1.18
C GLY A 582 14.27 -11.65 -1.04
N GLY A 583 15.09 -11.40 -2.07
CA GLY A 583 16.10 -10.33 -2.04
C GLY A 583 16.30 -9.63 -3.37
N ALA A 584 16.84 -8.41 -3.30
CA ALA A 584 17.20 -7.62 -4.47
C ALA A 584 18.55 -6.92 -4.24
N ARG A 585 19.44 -7.00 -5.22
CA ARG A 585 20.66 -6.20 -5.30
C ARG A 585 20.49 -5.16 -6.40
N LEU A 586 20.61 -3.89 -6.04
CA LEU A 586 20.45 -2.75 -6.94
C LEU A 586 21.82 -2.11 -7.13
N GLU A 587 22.38 -2.22 -8.33
CA GLU A 587 23.58 -1.49 -8.76
C GLU A 587 23.14 -0.21 -9.47
N PHE A 588 23.59 0.94 -8.98
CA PHE A 588 23.22 2.24 -9.54
C PHE A 588 24.36 2.79 -10.41
N LEU A 589 24.11 2.92 -11.71
CA LEU A 589 25.12 3.35 -12.69
C LEU A 589 24.84 4.77 -13.17
N ILE A 590 25.86 5.63 -13.13
CA ILE A 590 25.77 7.00 -13.67
C ILE A 590 25.81 6.97 -15.21
N GLU A 591 26.75 6.20 -15.77
CA GLU A 591 26.92 6.03 -17.22
C GLU A 591 26.57 4.61 -17.67
N GLU A 592 26.11 4.46 -18.91
CA GLU A 592 25.83 3.15 -19.50
C GLU A 592 27.14 2.44 -19.84
N GLU A 593 27.68 1.70 -18.88
CA GLU A 593 28.82 0.82 -19.15
C GLU A 593 28.37 -0.48 -19.80
N ALA A 594 29.07 -0.91 -20.85
CA ALA A 594 28.94 -2.22 -21.47
C ALA A 594 29.57 -3.32 -20.58
N ARG A 595 29.23 -3.35 -19.29
CA ARG A 595 29.57 -4.47 -18.42
C ARG A 595 28.74 -5.69 -18.85
N GLY A 596 29.39 -6.86 -18.86
CA GLY A 596 28.72 -8.13 -19.12
C GLY A 596 27.55 -8.38 -18.15
N PRO A 597 26.60 -9.26 -18.51
CA PRO A 597 25.40 -9.51 -17.72
C PRO A 597 25.76 -9.90 -16.29
N LEU A 598 24.93 -9.45 -15.34
CA LEU A 598 25.05 -9.80 -13.93
C LEU A 598 25.02 -11.33 -13.80
N ALA A 599 26.13 -11.94 -13.38
CA ALA A 599 26.17 -13.37 -13.13
C ALA A 599 25.49 -13.69 -11.79
N CYS A 600 25.16 -14.96 -11.59
CA CYS A 600 24.92 -15.50 -10.26
C CYS A 600 26.09 -15.13 -9.34
N ASP A 601 25.79 -14.24 -8.40
CA ASP A 601 26.76 -13.56 -7.54
C ASP A 601 26.82 -14.21 -6.16
N ARG A 602 27.71 -13.69 -5.30
CA ARG A 602 27.89 -14.20 -3.94
C ARG A 602 26.65 -14.03 -3.08
N ASP A 603 25.86 -12.99 -3.34
CA ASP A 603 24.67 -12.66 -2.55
C ASP A 603 23.49 -13.59 -2.85
N PHE A 604 23.34 -14.02 -4.11
CA PHE A 604 22.44 -15.12 -4.42
C PHE A 604 22.87 -16.41 -3.72
N LEU A 605 24.17 -16.71 -3.66
CA LEU A 605 24.64 -17.91 -2.96
C LEU A 605 24.33 -17.84 -1.46
N LEU A 606 24.41 -16.64 -0.84
CA LEU A 606 23.95 -16.40 0.52
C LEU A 606 22.45 -16.64 0.67
N PHE A 607 21.64 -16.13 -0.27
CA PHE A 607 20.20 -16.38 -0.30
C PHE A 607 19.89 -17.89 -0.43
N LEU A 608 20.55 -18.61 -1.34
CA LEU A 608 20.36 -20.05 -1.52
C LEU A 608 20.78 -20.82 -0.27
N LEU A 609 21.90 -20.45 0.35
CA LEU A 609 22.40 -21.05 1.59
C LEU A 609 21.39 -20.87 2.72
N THR A 610 21.00 -19.62 3.01
CA THR A 610 20.06 -19.25 4.08
C THR A 610 18.69 -19.90 3.90
N LEU A 611 18.21 -19.95 2.65
CA LEU A 611 17.03 -20.71 2.26
C LEU A 611 17.20 -22.20 2.62
N GLY A 612 18.29 -22.82 2.19
CA GLY A 612 18.61 -24.21 2.54
C GLY A 612 18.59 -24.47 4.04
N GLN A 613 19.29 -23.63 4.83
CA GLN A 613 19.38 -23.84 6.29
C GLN A 613 18.01 -23.75 6.96
N ARG A 614 17.20 -22.75 6.58
CA ARG A 614 15.85 -22.56 7.13
C ARG A 614 14.97 -23.77 6.94
N TYR A 615 14.87 -24.28 5.72
CA TYR A 615 13.99 -25.42 5.45
C TYR A 615 14.58 -26.75 5.93
N SER A 616 15.91 -26.88 6.00
CA SER A 616 16.55 -28.01 6.69
C SER A 616 16.20 -28.01 8.17
N ALA A 617 16.27 -26.86 8.85
CA ALA A 617 15.92 -26.73 10.26
C ALA A 617 14.45 -27.08 10.52
N PHE A 618 13.52 -26.55 9.71
CA PHE A 618 12.11 -26.87 9.82
C PHE A 618 11.80 -28.35 9.56
N GLU A 619 12.38 -28.96 8.52
CA GLU A 619 12.17 -30.38 8.25
C GLU A 619 12.73 -31.27 9.36
N THR A 620 13.92 -30.95 9.88
CA THR A 620 14.48 -31.67 11.03
C THR A 620 13.57 -31.55 12.26
N SER A 621 13.09 -30.34 12.57
CA SER A 621 12.14 -30.09 13.67
C SER A 621 10.84 -30.88 13.50
N ARG A 622 10.29 -30.90 12.27
CA ARG A 622 9.09 -31.67 11.94
C ARG A 622 9.30 -33.17 12.17
N ARG A 623 10.44 -33.72 11.75
CA ARG A 623 10.80 -35.12 12.01
C ARG A 623 11.00 -35.42 13.49
N MET A 624 11.58 -34.49 14.25
CA MET A 624 11.69 -34.62 15.70
C MET A 624 10.31 -34.73 16.35
N ALA A 625 9.38 -33.85 15.99
CA ALA A 625 8.00 -33.88 16.49
C ALA A 625 7.27 -35.18 16.10
N GLU A 626 7.44 -35.67 14.87
CA GLU A 626 6.87 -36.97 14.45
C GLU A 626 7.42 -38.14 15.29
N VAL A 627 8.73 -38.14 15.53
CA VAL A 627 9.38 -39.16 16.34
C VAL A 627 8.88 -39.09 17.78
N GLU A 628 8.76 -37.89 18.35
CA GLU A 628 8.22 -37.66 19.69
C GLU A 628 6.76 -38.12 19.79
N GLN A 629 5.91 -37.76 18.84
CA GLN A 629 4.51 -38.19 18.80
C GLN A 629 4.39 -39.72 18.71
N ARG A 630 5.23 -40.36 17.89
CA ARG A 630 5.31 -41.84 17.82
C ARG A 630 5.73 -42.45 19.15
N TYR A 631 6.69 -41.85 19.86
CA TYR A 631 7.09 -42.29 21.20
C TYR A 631 6.00 -42.10 22.26
N ARG A 632 5.20 -41.04 22.18
CA ARG A 632 4.07 -40.81 23.09
C ARG A 632 2.92 -41.81 22.84
N THR A 633 2.72 -42.23 21.59
CA THR A 633 1.59 -43.08 21.18
C THR A 633 1.90 -44.59 21.18
N SER A 634 3.15 -45.00 21.00
CA SER A 634 3.54 -46.42 20.93
C SER A 634 4.52 -46.82 22.04
N ARG A 635 4.11 -47.78 22.90
CA ARG A 635 4.91 -48.27 24.04
C ARG A 635 6.17 -49.08 23.67
N TRP A 636 6.29 -49.59 22.43
CA TRP A 636 7.32 -50.57 22.05
C TRP A 636 7.80 -50.45 20.60
N GLN A 637 8.37 -49.30 20.20
CA GLN A 637 8.98 -49.14 18.87
C GLN A 637 10.50 -48.93 18.91
N SER A 638 11.17 -49.27 17.81
CA SER A 638 12.64 -49.25 17.68
C SER A 638 13.22 -47.84 17.81
N LEU A 639 14.39 -47.71 18.45
CA LEU A 639 15.11 -46.45 18.64
C LEU A 639 15.83 -45.92 17.38
N ARG A 640 15.79 -46.66 16.25
CA ARG A 640 16.51 -46.31 15.01
C ARG A 640 16.13 -44.94 14.43
N PRO A 641 14.84 -44.56 14.32
CA PRO A 641 14.43 -43.25 13.76
C PRO A 641 14.94 -42.06 14.58
N ALA A 642 15.14 -42.25 15.88
CA ALA A 642 15.62 -41.19 16.76
C ALA A 642 17.15 -41.04 16.78
N ARG A 643 17.89 -42.01 16.22
CA ARG A 643 19.34 -41.87 15.98
C ARG A 643 19.61 -41.09 14.70
N SER A 644 18.83 -41.34 13.64
CA SER A 644 18.96 -40.60 12.38
C SER A 644 18.62 -39.12 12.56
N VAL A 645 17.52 -38.79 13.23
CA VAL A 645 17.16 -37.38 13.46
C VAL A 645 18.19 -36.67 14.34
N ARG A 646 18.80 -37.37 15.31
CA ARG A 646 19.89 -36.81 16.13
C ARG A 646 21.14 -36.53 15.30
N SER A 647 21.54 -37.43 14.41
CA SER A 647 22.68 -37.16 13.52
C SER A 647 22.40 -35.96 12.62
N ASP A 648 21.16 -35.80 12.16
CA ASP A 648 20.75 -34.67 11.32
C ASP A 648 20.84 -33.34 12.08
N VAL A 649 20.38 -33.30 13.35
CA VAL A 649 20.52 -32.12 14.22
C VAL A 649 21.99 -31.79 14.49
N MET A 650 22.82 -32.80 14.79
CA MET A 650 24.24 -32.60 15.06
C MET A 650 24.99 -32.12 13.83
N LEU A 651 24.70 -32.70 12.65
CA LEU A 651 25.30 -32.28 11.38
C LEU A 651 24.92 -30.83 11.08
N PHE A 652 23.66 -30.46 11.25
CA PHE A 652 23.20 -29.08 11.03
C PHE A 652 23.86 -28.08 11.99
N THR A 653 23.81 -28.35 13.30
CA THR A 653 24.28 -27.43 14.35
C THR A 653 25.80 -27.32 14.44
N ASN A 654 26.54 -28.36 14.03
CA ASN A 654 28.00 -28.35 13.99
C ASN A 654 28.54 -27.92 12.62
N SER A 655 27.68 -27.71 11.62
CA SER A 655 28.11 -27.20 10.32
C SER A 655 28.64 -25.77 10.44
N LEU A 656 29.80 -25.50 9.83
CA LEU A 656 30.42 -24.17 9.88
C LEU A 656 29.54 -23.11 9.18
N TRP A 657 28.78 -23.49 8.14
CA TRP A 657 27.92 -22.57 7.41
C TRP A 657 26.69 -22.07 8.20
N HIS A 658 26.39 -22.62 9.38
CA HIS A 658 25.40 -22.06 10.31
C HIS A 658 25.94 -20.88 11.15
N THR A 659 27.26 -20.85 11.41
CA THR A 659 27.83 -19.88 12.37
C THR A 659 28.63 -18.76 11.69
N ARG A 660 29.37 -19.07 10.62
CA ARG A 660 30.17 -18.10 9.89
C ARG A 660 30.38 -18.54 8.45
N VAL A 661 30.13 -17.65 7.51
CA VAL A 661 30.22 -17.97 6.08
C VAL A 661 31.41 -17.34 5.36
N SER A 662 32.00 -16.29 5.93
CA SER A 662 33.13 -15.58 5.33
C SER A 662 34.00 -14.88 6.37
N GLU A 663 35.25 -14.60 5.98
CA GLU A 663 36.15 -13.69 6.70
C GLU A 663 35.95 -12.22 6.30
N ASP A 664 35.31 -11.97 5.16
CA ASP A 664 34.90 -10.64 4.71
C ASP A 664 33.73 -10.13 5.60
N PRO A 665 33.92 -9.00 6.32
CA PRO A 665 32.91 -8.47 7.22
C PRO A 665 31.62 -8.08 6.50
N ASP A 666 31.68 -7.59 5.26
CA ASP A 666 30.49 -7.13 4.52
C ASP A 666 29.65 -8.33 4.07
N LEU A 667 30.30 -9.36 3.53
CA LEU A 667 29.64 -10.60 3.12
C LEU A 667 29.01 -11.31 4.33
N ASN A 668 29.72 -11.35 5.47
CA ASN A 668 29.20 -11.95 6.69
C ASN A 668 28.07 -11.12 7.32
N ALA A 669 28.11 -9.78 7.22
CA ALA A 669 27.02 -8.92 7.67
C ALA A 669 25.73 -9.15 6.85
N ARG A 670 25.84 -9.28 5.52
CA ARG A 670 24.71 -9.66 4.66
C ARG A 670 24.13 -11.03 5.02
N TYR A 671 24.98 -12.01 5.30
CA TYR A 671 24.55 -13.31 5.81
C TYR A 671 23.78 -13.21 7.12
N LEU A 672 24.31 -12.48 8.11
CA LEU A 672 23.67 -12.29 9.41
C LEU A 672 22.32 -11.56 9.29
N ALA A 673 22.18 -10.63 8.35
CA ALA A 673 20.91 -9.97 8.08
C ALA A 673 19.83 -10.98 7.62
N TRP A 674 20.16 -11.85 6.67
CA TRP A 674 19.27 -12.94 6.25
C TRP A 674 18.96 -13.93 7.37
N HIS A 675 19.98 -14.33 8.12
CA HIS A 675 19.86 -15.23 9.26
C HIS A 675 18.89 -14.67 10.31
N SER A 676 19.00 -13.37 10.62
CA SER A 676 18.09 -12.66 11.53
C SER A 676 16.66 -12.56 10.98
N LEU A 677 16.49 -12.19 9.70
CA LEU A 677 15.16 -12.06 9.08
C LEU A 677 14.36 -13.36 9.08
N HIS A 678 15.05 -14.50 9.07
CA HIS A 678 14.42 -15.82 9.11
C HIS A 678 14.24 -16.39 10.53
N GLY A 679 14.62 -15.66 11.59
CA GLY A 679 14.54 -16.15 12.97
C GLY A 679 15.37 -17.43 13.17
N MET A 680 16.48 -17.57 12.44
CA MET A 680 17.25 -18.82 12.42
C MET A 680 17.87 -19.13 13.78
N GLN A 681 18.30 -18.11 14.51
CA GLN A 681 18.89 -18.30 15.83
C GLN A 681 17.88 -18.92 16.81
N GLU A 682 16.66 -18.37 16.87
CA GLU A 682 15.58 -18.88 17.71
C GLU A 682 15.18 -20.30 17.28
N THR A 683 15.13 -20.55 15.97
CA THR A 683 14.82 -21.88 15.41
C THR A 683 15.86 -22.93 15.82
N VAL A 684 17.15 -22.57 15.78
CA VAL A 684 18.24 -23.48 16.14
C VAL A 684 18.27 -23.73 17.66
N GLU A 685 18.04 -22.70 18.47
CA GLU A 685 17.92 -22.85 19.92
C GLU A 685 16.76 -23.79 20.27
N ALA A 686 15.59 -23.58 19.68
CA ALA A 686 14.43 -24.47 19.87
C ALA A 686 14.72 -25.92 19.41
N MET A 687 15.43 -26.11 18.29
CA MET A 687 15.86 -27.44 17.85
C MET A 687 16.79 -28.13 18.86
N ARG A 688 17.73 -27.38 19.45
CA ARG A 688 18.65 -27.91 20.46
C ARG A 688 17.87 -28.32 21.72
N ASP A 689 16.93 -27.50 22.16
CA ASP A 689 16.10 -27.78 23.32
C ASP A 689 15.23 -29.03 23.09
N GLN A 690 14.52 -29.11 21.96
CA GLN A 690 13.73 -30.30 21.60
C GLN A 690 14.59 -31.56 21.48
N ALA A 691 15.83 -31.45 21.00
CA ALA A 691 16.74 -32.59 20.91
C ALA A 691 17.16 -33.07 22.31
N SER A 692 17.33 -32.13 23.24
CA SER A 692 17.60 -32.43 24.66
C SER A 692 16.41 -33.07 25.36
N GLU A 693 15.18 -32.61 25.10
CA GLU A 693 13.95 -33.22 25.62
C GLU A 693 13.77 -34.65 25.12
N LEU A 694 14.05 -34.87 23.82
CA LEU A 694 13.96 -36.20 23.23
C LEU A 694 15.02 -37.16 23.81
N ASP A 695 16.17 -36.65 24.22
CA ASP A 695 17.17 -37.41 24.98
C ASP A 695 16.73 -37.72 26.40
N GLN A 696 16.11 -36.76 27.10
CA GLN A 696 15.55 -36.97 28.43
C GLN A 696 14.45 -38.03 28.38
N TYR A 697 13.53 -37.94 27.40
CA TYR A 697 12.47 -38.93 27.22
C TYR A 697 13.02 -40.33 26.97
N LYS A 698 14.10 -40.46 26.20
CA LYS A 698 14.80 -41.75 26.00
C LYS A 698 15.37 -42.27 27.32
N ARG A 699 15.99 -41.42 28.14
CA ARG A 699 16.50 -41.81 29.46
C ARG A 699 15.36 -42.27 30.36
N ASP A 700 14.27 -41.52 30.44
CA ASP A 700 13.10 -41.87 31.24
C ASP A 700 12.46 -43.19 30.78
N GLN A 701 12.38 -43.45 29.47
CA GLN A 701 11.86 -44.71 28.96
C GLN A 701 12.82 -45.87 29.23
N PHE A 702 14.12 -45.65 29.10
CA PHE A 702 15.14 -46.62 29.47
C PHE A 702 15.07 -46.94 30.97
N ASP A 703 14.95 -45.94 31.82
CA ASP A 703 14.84 -46.08 33.28
C ASP A 703 13.54 -46.81 33.67
N ARG A 704 12.42 -46.52 33.00
CA ARG A 704 11.18 -47.30 33.18
C ARG A 704 11.33 -48.74 32.70
N MET A 705 11.98 -48.97 31.57
CA MET A 705 12.21 -50.32 31.05
C MET A 705 13.13 -51.10 31.99
N VAL A 706 14.22 -50.50 32.46
CA VAL A 706 15.13 -51.06 33.46
C VAL A 706 14.41 -51.31 34.78
N SER A 707 13.53 -50.41 35.22
CA SER A 707 12.71 -50.60 36.42
C SER A 707 11.71 -51.75 36.26
N ILE A 708 11.07 -51.91 35.10
CA ILE A 708 10.21 -53.06 34.80
C ILE A 708 11.03 -54.35 34.73
N LEU A 709 12.21 -54.30 34.11
CA LEU A 709 13.10 -55.46 33.99
C LEU A 709 13.61 -55.86 35.39
N LEU A 710 14.03 -54.91 36.21
CA LEU A 710 14.32 -55.09 37.62
C LEU A 710 13.12 -55.68 38.36
N PHE A 711 11.90 -55.17 38.15
CA PHE A 711 10.68 -55.72 38.78
C PHE A 711 10.38 -57.15 38.34
N VAL A 712 10.65 -57.53 37.08
CA VAL A 712 10.45 -58.88 36.54
C VAL A 712 11.57 -59.84 36.97
N PHE A 713 12.80 -59.34 37.12
CA PHE A 713 13.96 -60.12 37.58
C PHE A 713 14.15 -60.09 39.11
N LEU A 714 13.42 -59.23 39.83
CA LEU A 714 13.40 -59.17 41.30
C LEU A 714 12.97 -60.51 41.91
N PRO A 715 11.92 -61.20 41.42
CA PRO A 715 11.51 -62.51 41.92
C PRO A 715 12.56 -63.59 41.66
N VAL A 716 13.25 -63.54 40.51
CA VAL A 716 14.35 -64.45 40.19
C VAL A 716 15.54 -64.19 41.11
N SER A 717 15.86 -62.92 41.37
CA SER A 717 16.95 -62.52 42.27
C SER A 717 16.63 -62.84 43.73
N LEU A 718 15.38 -62.64 44.17
CA LEU A 718 14.86 -63.02 45.50
C LEU A 718 14.82 -64.55 45.65
N ALA A 719 14.43 -65.30 44.63
CA ALA A 719 14.45 -66.76 44.63
C ALA A 719 15.88 -67.33 44.65
N CYS A 720 16.79 -66.78 43.84
CA CYS A 720 18.22 -67.14 43.90
C CYS A 720 18.83 -66.76 45.27
N GLY A 721 18.44 -65.62 45.85
CA GLY A 721 18.79 -65.23 47.22
C GLY A 721 18.23 -66.19 48.27
N PHE A 722 16.98 -66.65 48.10
CA PHE A 722 16.31 -67.63 48.95
C PHE A 722 17.00 -69.00 48.95
N PHE A 723 17.44 -69.48 47.78
CA PHE A 723 18.20 -70.75 47.68
C PHE A 723 19.66 -70.64 48.14
N SER A 724 20.24 -69.43 48.21
CA SER A 724 21.62 -69.22 48.69
C SER A 724 21.74 -68.98 50.21
N GLY A 725 20.63 -68.91 50.94
CA GLY A 725 20.56 -69.09 52.40
C GLY A 725 21.17 -68.02 53.32
N ALA A 726 21.95 -67.05 52.81
CA ALA A 726 22.78 -66.20 53.67
C ALA A 726 22.38 -64.72 53.81
N GLN A 727 21.38 -64.19 53.06
CA GLN A 727 21.15 -62.73 53.00
C GLN A 727 19.79 -62.21 53.50
N PHE A 728 18.93 -63.06 54.09
CA PHE A 728 17.58 -62.63 54.47
C PHE A 728 17.44 -61.98 55.87
N GLN A 729 18.49 -62.01 56.70
CA GLN A 729 18.47 -61.37 58.03
C GLN A 729 18.97 -59.91 58.03
N ASP A 730 19.75 -59.49 57.01
CA ASP A 730 20.43 -58.18 56.99
C ASP A 730 19.99 -57.23 55.87
N MET A 731 18.75 -57.34 55.35
CA MET A 731 18.23 -56.32 54.42
C MET A 731 17.89 -55.02 55.16
N SER A 732 18.77 -54.02 55.02
CA SER A 732 18.51 -52.65 55.51
C SER A 732 17.31 -52.01 54.79
N PRO A 733 16.50 -51.16 55.46
CA PRO A 733 15.12 -50.83 55.09
C PRO A 733 14.97 -49.79 53.96
N SER A 734 15.94 -49.63 53.06
CA SER A 734 15.84 -48.62 51.99
C SER A 734 14.99 -49.04 50.79
N VAL A 735 14.50 -50.29 50.77
CA VAL A 735 13.66 -50.84 49.70
C VAL A 735 12.45 -51.55 50.32
N GLY A 736 11.54 -50.78 50.92
CA GLY A 736 10.32 -51.36 51.49
C GLY A 736 9.42 -50.36 52.22
N ILE A 737 8.11 -50.60 52.12
CA ILE A 737 7.03 -49.83 52.78
C ILE A 737 7.36 -49.62 54.27
N PRO A 738 7.15 -48.41 54.84
CA PRO A 738 7.54 -48.14 56.23
C PRO A 738 6.74 -49.03 57.20
N GLY A 739 7.42 -49.83 58.01
CA GLY A 739 6.81 -50.60 59.11
C GLY A 739 6.95 -52.13 59.04
N THR A 740 7.58 -52.71 58.03
CA THR A 740 7.83 -54.16 57.96
C THR A 740 9.30 -54.51 58.22
N THR A 741 9.59 -55.16 59.35
CA THR A 741 10.96 -55.39 59.86
C THR A 741 11.59 -56.72 59.46
N THR A 742 11.00 -57.50 58.55
CA THR A 742 11.60 -58.76 58.08
C THR A 742 11.40 -58.97 56.58
N GLY A 743 12.48 -59.32 55.86
CA GLY A 743 12.47 -59.62 54.42
C GLY A 743 11.48 -60.73 54.04
N TRP A 744 11.10 -61.57 55.02
CA TRP A 744 10.04 -62.58 54.90
C TRP A 744 8.65 -62.00 54.62
N VAL A 745 8.30 -60.87 55.24
CA VAL A 745 6.99 -60.22 55.03
C VAL A 745 6.95 -59.58 53.64
N ILE A 746 8.07 -59.01 53.19
CA ILE A 746 8.20 -58.46 51.83
C ILE A 746 8.10 -59.60 50.80
N PHE A 747 8.79 -60.72 51.02
CA PHE A 747 8.73 -61.89 50.15
C PHE A 747 7.31 -62.47 50.09
N LEU A 748 6.65 -62.72 51.22
CA LEU A 748 5.28 -63.25 51.26
C LEU A 748 4.27 -62.28 50.63
N GLY A 749 4.38 -60.97 50.90
CA GLY A 749 3.53 -59.95 50.31
C GLY A 749 3.68 -59.88 48.79
N TYR A 750 4.92 -59.91 48.28
CA TYR A 750 5.18 -59.94 46.85
C TYR A 750 4.74 -61.25 46.20
N THR A 751 4.96 -62.38 46.84
CA THR A 751 4.56 -63.69 46.32
C THR A 751 3.04 -63.78 46.25
N ALA A 752 2.33 -63.33 47.29
CA ALA A 752 0.87 -63.26 47.29
C ALA A 752 0.34 -62.31 46.19
N ALA A 753 0.92 -61.11 46.07
CA ALA A 753 0.54 -60.16 45.02
C ALA A 753 0.81 -60.72 43.61
N PHE A 754 1.97 -61.33 43.38
CA PHE A 754 2.33 -61.95 42.11
C PHE A 754 1.41 -63.14 41.76
N THR A 755 1.07 -63.96 42.75
CA THR A 755 0.14 -65.09 42.58
C THR A 755 -1.26 -64.57 42.23
N VAL A 756 -1.75 -63.53 42.93
CA VAL A 756 -3.03 -62.88 42.61
C VAL A 756 -3.02 -62.25 41.23
N LEU A 757 -1.91 -61.63 40.81
CA LEU A 757 -1.81 -60.95 39.52
C LEU A 757 -1.72 -61.95 38.36
N VAL A 758 -0.94 -63.04 38.50
CA VAL A 758 -0.82 -64.10 37.50
C VAL A 758 -2.06 -64.97 37.43
N PHE A 759 -2.58 -65.45 38.56
CA PHE A 759 -3.82 -66.24 38.55
C PHE A 759 -5.04 -65.38 38.23
N GLY A 760 -5.07 -64.11 38.67
CA GLY A 760 -6.11 -63.16 38.34
C GLY A 760 -6.15 -62.84 36.84
N THR A 761 -5.00 -62.62 36.19
CA THR A 761 -4.93 -62.43 34.73
C THR A 761 -5.28 -63.69 33.95
N VAL A 762 -4.88 -64.88 34.42
CA VAL A 762 -5.30 -66.16 33.81
C VAL A 762 -6.80 -66.39 33.97
N LEU A 763 -7.40 -66.03 35.12
CA LEU A 763 -8.83 -66.13 35.37
C LEU A 763 -9.62 -65.13 34.51
N LEU A 764 -9.16 -63.88 34.41
CA LEU A 764 -9.76 -62.84 33.56
C LEU A 764 -9.67 -63.19 32.07
N ALA A 765 -8.52 -63.71 31.62
CA ALA A 765 -8.34 -64.20 30.27
C ALA A 765 -9.27 -65.38 29.95
N ARG A 766 -9.49 -66.29 30.92
CA ARG A 766 -10.48 -67.38 30.78
C ARG A 766 -11.92 -66.87 30.74
N MET A 767 -12.28 -65.90 31.58
CA MET A 767 -13.62 -65.30 31.59
C MET A 767 -13.92 -64.49 30.32
N MET A 768 -12.93 -63.77 29.78
CA MET A 768 -13.07 -63.06 28.50
C MET A 768 -13.18 -64.01 27.29
N ASN A 769 -12.52 -65.17 27.33
CA ASN A 769 -12.64 -66.18 26.27
C ASN A 769 -14.00 -66.90 26.27
N TRP A 770 -14.70 -66.94 27.41
CA TRP A 770 -16.02 -67.53 27.53
C TRP A 770 -17.15 -66.64 26.98
N ARG A 771 -16.97 -65.31 26.97
CA ARG A 771 -17.91 -64.35 26.35
C ARG A 771 -17.82 -64.27 24.81
N ARG A 772 -16.86 -64.96 24.19
CA ARG A 772 -16.67 -64.99 22.73
C ARG A 772 -17.10 -66.32 22.07
N ARG A 773 -17.66 -67.25 22.82
CA ARG A 773 -18.26 -68.49 22.29
C ARG A 773 -19.77 -68.46 22.39
#